data_AF-A0A0Q7J5L8-F1
#
_entry.id   AF-A0A0Q7J5L8-F1
#
_cell.length_a   1.000
_cell.length_b   1.000
_cell.length_c   1.000
_cell.angle_alpha   90.00
_cell.angle_beta   90.00
_cell.angle_gamma   90.00
#
_symmetry.space_group_name_H-M   'P 1'
#
loop_
_entity.id
_entity.type
_entity.pdbx_description
1 polymer ?
#
loop_
_entity_poly.entity_id
_entity_poly.type
_entity_poly.pdbx_seq_one_letter_code
_entity_poly.pdbx_strand_id
1 'polypeptide(L)'
;MFFTTGFVPYQWLGGGSRQIASAEERPISSTALSVLADTYKKGSYAEYLAKYKQSARPSAEAVIPTEQFSSTQGMNVSVLDNYQGENGKSILTSDTGSIEWQFTVEQEGMYNIGIQYYTVSGKDSDIERELRIDGSVPFSEAKSITFQRIWKNDKNEFERDEQGNELVPSQVEEPMWQASLLKDATGFNEDPYLFYFSKGKHSIMFTSVREPLIIHSLHLTNSATAPSYDTLASTYTQKGYQLAKDVMLQVQGERALYKSSPTLLPYNDRSSPAVEPYHVSKLRNNAMGGWAWRLPGQWIEWEVDVPGDGLYQIAVKNHQNYLRGMASLRTMYIDGKIPFQELQHVGFPFNSEWQTTVIGQDAEHPYLFYFTKGKHKVRLEVTLGDLAPILNAVETSVLDLNALYRKIISFTGTVPDSFRDYQLEQRIPEMAGEFRKQSDLLYKITKLIQGQNGKNDERTAMLNTLAYQLSDMADRPDTVPSRIDQFKTNVGGLGAWLLSVNEQPLAIDYLTLSSPQAKLPNPEATAWQKFKSSSAAFIASFFENYDQLSNAKEGADSVSVWVTSARDQAQTIKKLIDETFTPKTGIKINLKLVSADILLPSTVAGKGPDVALQAPNDLPVNYASRNAMQDLSVFPDFNSVKSRFSESSMVPYEFSGSYYALPETQTFPVLFYRKDILEDELKMKPPQTWEDVYDLLPTLQKHNLQFGLPQKPLNTFGNDLETRDIITLPPNPALAMFLYQHDGQFYKKDGTSSGLDSETAIKEFKQWTDFYVNYKIPIAADFANRFRTGEMPIGIADYTMYNKLSVFAPEIKGLWEFAPVPGTKKPDGSLRRDVGSGGSGVVMFKRTKNKDAAWKFMEWWTSKETQIAFGRQMEIRMGSSARYPTANMEALAALPWPSRDFDRLKEQMKWVKGIPEVPGGYLTGRNIDNAFRRVVVQGDDARETMDYYVRYINDEIALKRKEFNLPYEK
;
A
#
# COMPACT_ATOMS: atom_id res chain seq x y z
N MET A 1 -7.85 42.48 -34.52
CA MET A 1 -7.70 41.94 -35.89
C MET A 1 -7.25 40.49 -35.73
N PHE A 2 -8.21 39.56 -35.65
CA PHE A 2 -8.71 38.74 -36.76
C PHE A 2 -7.62 37.89 -37.41
N PHE A 3 -7.65 36.57 -37.19
CA PHE A 3 -7.78 35.60 -38.28
C PHE A 3 -8.40 34.28 -37.79
N THR A 4 -9.50 33.95 -38.43
CA THR A 4 -10.31 32.74 -38.43
C THR A 4 -9.68 31.64 -39.27
N THR A 5 -9.72 30.39 -38.82
CA THR A 5 -9.86 29.14 -39.60
C THR A 5 -10.27 28.07 -38.58
N GLY A 6 -11.21 27.14 -38.76
CA GLY A 6 -12.04 26.69 -39.87
C GLY A 6 -12.53 25.30 -39.40
N PHE A 7 -13.70 25.24 -38.78
CA PHE A 7 -14.29 23.98 -38.29
C PHE A 7 -14.82 23.17 -39.48
N VAL A 8 -14.31 21.95 -39.64
CA VAL A 8 -14.91 20.92 -40.52
C VAL A 8 -15.72 19.97 -39.64
N PRO A 9 -17.01 19.74 -39.91
CA PRO A 9 -17.83 18.82 -39.12
C PRO A 9 -17.58 17.37 -39.57
N TYR A 10 -17.12 16.52 -38.66
CA TYR A 10 -17.13 15.08 -38.89
C TYR A 10 -18.56 14.55 -38.75
N GLN A 11 -19.03 13.91 -39.83
CA GLN A 11 -20.35 13.31 -39.97
C GLN A 11 -20.62 12.26 -38.89
N TRP A 12 -21.81 12.38 -38.30
CA TRP A 12 -22.52 11.33 -37.60
C TRP A 12 -22.69 10.10 -38.49
N LEU A 13 -21.91 9.05 -38.26
CA LEU A 13 -22.26 7.70 -38.66
C LEU A 13 -22.83 6.98 -37.45
N GLY A 14 -24.14 6.76 -37.48
CA GLY A 14 -24.87 6.02 -36.46
C GLY A 14 -24.30 4.61 -36.31
N GLY A 15 -23.65 4.37 -35.18
CA GLY A 15 -23.38 3.03 -34.69
C GLY A 15 -24.66 2.46 -34.11
N GLY A 16 -25.35 1.61 -34.87
CA GLY A 16 -26.40 0.75 -34.33
C GLY A 16 -25.83 -0.04 -33.15
N SER A 17 -26.58 -0.07 -32.05
CA SER A 17 -26.34 -0.88 -30.88
C SER A 17 -26.19 -2.35 -31.27
N ARG A 18 -24.96 -2.80 -31.50
CA ARG A 18 -24.63 -4.21 -31.39
C ARG A 18 -24.67 -4.52 -29.90
N GLN A 19 -25.72 -5.20 -29.46
CA GLN A 19 -25.65 -6.01 -28.24
C GLN A 19 -24.37 -6.83 -28.35
N ILE A 20 -23.35 -6.46 -27.57
CA ILE A 20 -22.23 -7.34 -27.30
C ILE A 20 -22.87 -8.43 -26.45
N ALA A 21 -23.15 -9.59 -27.06
CA ALA A 21 -23.50 -10.78 -26.31
C ALA A 21 -22.42 -10.93 -25.23
N SER A 22 -22.85 -10.94 -23.97
CA SER A 22 -21.99 -11.20 -22.82
C SER A 22 -21.21 -12.47 -23.13
N ALA A 23 -19.89 -12.35 -23.26
CA ALA A 23 -19.05 -13.53 -23.31
C ALA A 23 -19.21 -14.20 -21.94
N GLU A 24 -19.94 -15.31 -21.90
CA GLU A 24 -20.00 -16.20 -20.74
C GLU A 24 -18.57 -16.66 -20.44
N GLU A 25 -17.94 -16.08 -19.43
CA GLU A 25 -16.81 -16.71 -18.76
C GLU A 25 -17.39 -17.87 -17.95
N ARG A 26 -17.47 -19.04 -18.59
CA ARG A 26 -17.67 -20.29 -17.87
C ARG A 26 -16.43 -20.56 -17.00
N PRO A 27 -16.59 -21.12 -15.80
CA PRO A 27 -15.45 -21.51 -14.98
C PRO A 27 -14.48 -22.38 -15.79
N ILE A 28 -13.19 -22.11 -15.66
CA ILE A 28 -12.15 -22.88 -16.33
C ILE A 28 -12.21 -24.29 -15.75
N SER A 29 -12.47 -25.29 -16.60
CA SER A 29 -12.59 -26.67 -16.13
C SER A 29 -11.39 -27.07 -15.25
N SER A 30 -11.66 -27.68 -14.10
CA SER A 30 -10.65 -28.24 -13.20
C SER A 30 -9.67 -29.19 -13.90
N THR A 31 -10.10 -29.86 -14.97
CA THR A 31 -9.24 -30.71 -15.80
C THR A 31 -8.24 -29.88 -16.62
N ALA A 32 -8.64 -28.69 -17.09
CA ALA A 32 -7.74 -27.78 -17.80
C ALA A 32 -6.71 -27.12 -16.85
N LEU A 33 -7.13 -26.78 -15.63
CA LEU A 33 -6.23 -26.25 -14.59
C LEU A 33 -5.20 -27.27 -14.08
N SER A 34 -5.51 -28.57 -14.18
CA SER A 34 -4.58 -29.64 -13.76
C SER A 34 -3.24 -29.63 -14.51
N VAL A 35 -3.17 -28.99 -15.68
CA VAL A 35 -1.93 -28.82 -16.47
C VAL A 35 -0.92 -27.89 -15.77
N LEU A 36 -1.38 -27.05 -14.84
CA LEU A 36 -0.54 -26.18 -14.01
C LEU A 36 -0.11 -26.86 -12.70
N ALA A 37 -0.61 -28.06 -12.41
CA ALA A 37 -0.48 -28.69 -11.10
C ALA A 37 0.97 -28.99 -10.67
N ASP A 38 1.94 -29.03 -11.59
CA ASP A 38 3.35 -29.31 -11.30
C ASP A 38 4.21 -28.03 -11.16
N THR A 39 3.61 -26.84 -11.23
CA THR A 39 4.32 -25.56 -11.08
C THR A 39 4.01 -24.96 -9.71
N TYR A 40 4.90 -25.19 -8.75
CA TYR A 40 4.78 -24.63 -7.40
C TYR A 40 6.08 -23.96 -6.96
N LYS A 41 5.93 -22.80 -6.31
CA LYS A 41 7.00 -22.11 -5.62
C LYS A 41 7.54 -23.01 -4.50
N LYS A 42 8.87 -23.13 -4.40
CA LYS A 42 9.50 -23.95 -3.36
C LYS A 42 9.09 -23.46 -1.96
N GLY A 43 8.70 -24.38 -1.10
CA GLY A 43 8.18 -24.14 0.23
C GLY A 43 6.77 -23.54 0.27
N SER A 44 6.02 -23.55 -0.84
CA SER A 44 4.64 -23.05 -0.89
C SER A 44 3.63 -24.08 -0.36
N TYR A 45 2.42 -23.61 -0.09
CA TYR A 45 1.30 -24.47 0.27
C TYR A 45 0.96 -25.47 -0.85
N ALA A 46 1.09 -25.07 -2.12
CA ALA A 46 0.84 -25.96 -3.25
C ALA A 46 1.81 -27.16 -3.26
N GLU A 47 3.10 -26.95 -3.00
CA GLU A 47 4.08 -28.03 -2.85
C GLU A 47 3.74 -28.93 -1.64
N TYR A 48 3.34 -28.32 -0.52
CA TYR A 48 2.93 -29.04 0.68
C TYR A 48 1.71 -29.95 0.41
N LEU A 49 0.69 -29.43 -0.28
CA LEU A 49 -0.51 -30.20 -0.62
C LEU A 49 -0.20 -31.34 -1.59
N ALA A 50 0.67 -31.11 -2.58
CA ALA A 50 1.11 -32.14 -3.51
C ALA A 50 1.77 -33.33 -2.79
N LYS A 51 2.59 -33.05 -1.76
CA LYS A 51 3.26 -34.08 -0.94
C LYS A 51 2.26 -34.99 -0.20
N TYR A 52 1.11 -34.47 0.23
CA TYR A 52 0.13 -35.19 1.04
C TYR A 52 -1.20 -35.46 0.31
N LYS A 53 -1.22 -35.36 -1.02
CA LYS A 53 -2.44 -35.49 -1.84
C LYS A 53 -3.19 -36.82 -1.67
N GLN A 54 -2.49 -37.88 -1.26
CA GLN A 54 -3.04 -39.22 -1.05
C GLN A 54 -3.47 -39.49 0.41
N SER A 55 -3.22 -38.54 1.31
CA SER A 55 -3.58 -38.69 2.73
C SER A 55 -5.09 -38.63 2.93
N ALA A 56 -5.61 -39.43 3.85
CA ALA A 56 -7.04 -39.45 4.18
C ALA A 56 -7.50 -38.10 4.76
N ARG A 57 -8.80 -37.81 4.67
CA ARG A 57 -9.48 -36.69 5.34
C ARG A 57 -10.45 -37.24 6.39
N PRO A 58 -10.01 -37.43 7.64
CA PRO A 58 -10.85 -38.05 8.66
C PRO A 58 -12.00 -37.14 9.08
N SER A 59 -13.16 -37.71 9.39
CA SER A 59 -14.29 -36.96 9.97
C SER A 59 -14.13 -36.68 11.47
N ALA A 60 -13.06 -37.18 12.09
CA ALA A 60 -12.78 -36.97 13.50
C ALA A 60 -12.44 -35.50 13.77
N GLU A 61 -13.05 -34.90 14.78
CA GLU A 61 -12.70 -33.55 15.23
C GLU A 61 -11.84 -33.64 16.49
N ALA A 62 -10.87 -32.73 16.62
CA ALA A 62 -10.06 -32.60 17.83
C ALA A 62 -10.13 -31.16 18.32
N VAL A 63 -10.71 -30.94 19.50
CA VAL A 63 -10.74 -29.62 20.14
C VAL A 63 -9.46 -29.44 20.95
N ILE A 64 -8.81 -28.29 20.76
CA ILE A 64 -7.62 -27.87 21.49
C ILE A 64 -8.05 -26.78 22.48
N PRO A 65 -8.15 -27.10 23.79
CA PRO A 65 -8.55 -26.14 24.81
C PRO A 65 -7.52 -24.99 24.89
N THR A 66 -7.94 -23.77 24.59
CA THR A 66 -7.01 -22.65 24.38
C THR A 66 -6.38 -22.15 25.67
N GLU A 67 -7.06 -22.33 26.80
CA GLU A 67 -6.56 -22.01 28.14
C GLU A 67 -5.48 -22.98 28.63
N GLN A 68 -5.34 -24.15 27.99
CA GLN A 68 -4.36 -25.18 28.34
C GLN A 68 -3.12 -25.11 27.43
N PHE A 69 -2.57 -23.91 27.28
CA PHE A 69 -1.33 -23.71 26.53
C PHE A 69 -0.12 -24.33 27.24
N SER A 70 0.81 -24.92 26.48
CA SER A 70 1.99 -25.60 26.99
C SER A 70 3.13 -24.65 27.36
N SER A 71 3.29 -23.55 26.60
CA SER A 71 4.34 -22.56 26.85
C SER A 71 4.04 -21.22 26.18
N THR A 72 4.70 -20.16 26.65
CA THR A 72 4.75 -18.85 26.00
C THR A 72 6.20 -18.36 25.95
N GLN A 73 6.54 -17.59 24.92
CA GLN A 73 7.85 -16.92 24.82
C GLN A 73 7.64 -15.44 24.49
N GLY A 74 8.03 -14.56 25.42
CA GLY A 74 7.89 -13.11 25.23
C GLY A 74 6.44 -12.61 25.06
N MET A 75 5.44 -13.45 25.31
CA MET A 75 4.02 -13.10 25.21
C MET A 75 3.38 -13.04 26.61
N ASN A 76 2.69 -11.93 26.89
CA ASN A 76 1.78 -11.86 28.02
C ASN A 76 0.40 -12.38 27.58
N VAL A 77 -0.12 -13.38 28.30
CA VAL A 77 -1.39 -14.04 28.01
C VAL A 77 -2.31 -13.91 29.22
N SER A 78 -3.51 -13.38 29.00
CA SER A 78 -4.54 -13.26 30.03
C SER A 78 -5.69 -14.21 29.74
N VAL A 79 -6.10 -15.02 30.72
CA VAL A 79 -7.30 -15.87 30.62
C VAL A 79 -8.53 -15.03 31.01
N LEU A 80 -9.57 -15.09 30.19
CA LEU A 80 -10.81 -14.36 30.32
C LEU A 80 -11.97 -15.35 30.47
N ASP A 81 -12.82 -15.15 31.47
CA ASP A 81 -14.01 -15.98 31.71
C ASP A 81 -15.27 -15.32 31.13
N ASN A 82 -16.06 -16.09 30.39
CA ASN A 82 -17.36 -15.71 29.82
C ASN A 82 -17.33 -14.37 29.03
N TYR A 83 -16.27 -14.15 28.27
CA TYR A 83 -16.00 -12.85 27.63
C TYR A 83 -17.01 -12.55 26.51
N GLN A 84 -17.61 -11.35 26.54
CA GLN A 84 -18.54 -10.85 25.51
C GLN A 84 -19.65 -11.86 25.14
N GLY A 85 -20.19 -12.56 26.14
CA GLY A 85 -21.32 -13.49 25.99
C GLY A 85 -20.96 -14.90 25.54
N GLU A 86 -19.68 -15.20 25.24
CA GLU A 86 -19.24 -16.55 24.92
C GLU A 86 -18.90 -17.30 26.19
N ASN A 87 -19.62 -18.40 26.47
CA ASN A 87 -19.44 -19.16 27.70
C ASN A 87 -18.12 -19.94 27.71
N GLY A 88 -17.44 -19.98 28.86
CA GLY A 88 -16.18 -20.71 29.03
C GLY A 88 -14.98 -19.79 29.08
N LYS A 89 -13.79 -20.34 28.78
CA LYS A 89 -12.52 -19.62 28.87
C LYS A 89 -12.05 -19.17 27.50
N SER A 90 -11.49 -17.98 27.45
CA SER A 90 -10.81 -17.43 26.29
C SER A 90 -9.45 -16.88 26.71
N ILE A 91 -8.54 -16.70 25.76
CA ILE A 91 -7.20 -16.15 26.02
C ILE A 91 -6.98 -14.89 25.20
N LEU A 92 -6.49 -13.83 25.83
CA LEU A 92 -5.99 -12.64 25.16
C LEU A 92 -4.50 -12.80 24.87
N THR A 93 -4.15 -12.80 23.58
CA THR A 93 -2.76 -12.81 23.10
C THR A 93 -2.29 -11.38 22.81
N SER A 94 -1.03 -11.09 23.12
CA SER A 94 -0.39 -9.79 22.84
C SER A 94 -0.03 -9.64 21.35
N ASP A 95 0.35 -8.42 20.93
CA ASP A 95 0.83 -8.11 19.57
C ASP A 95 2.29 -8.55 19.30
N THR A 96 2.93 -9.17 20.29
CA THR A 96 4.30 -9.71 20.26
C THR A 96 4.41 -11.02 21.05
N GLY A 97 5.46 -11.80 20.76
CA GLY A 97 5.75 -13.08 21.42
C GLY A 97 5.03 -14.28 20.76
N SER A 98 5.16 -15.45 21.38
CA SER A 98 4.51 -16.69 20.92
C SER A 98 3.81 -17.46 22.05
N ILE A 99 2.84 -18.27 21.66
CA ILE A 99 2.07 -19.19 22.51
C ILE A 99 1.96 -20.55 21.80
N GLU A 100 2.13 -21.64 22.56
CA GLU A 100 2.08 -23.01 22.05
C GLU A 100 1.01 -23.85 22.78
N TRP A 101 0.35 -24.74 22.06
CA TRP A 101 -0.54 -25.78 22.59
C TRP A 101 -0.05 -27.16 22.17
N GLN A 102 -0.22 -28.14 23.07
CA GLN A 102 0.02 -29.56 22.79
C GLN A 102 -1.30 -30.31 22.78
N PHE A 103 -1.47 -31.22 21.82
CA PHE A 103 -2.68 -32.02 21.66
C PHE A 103 -2.35 -33.39 21.05
N THR A 104 -3.33 -34.28 21.02
CA THR A 104 -3.19 -35.63 20.45
C THR A 104 -4.15 -35.81 19.29
N VAL A 105 -3.65 -36.41 18.22
CA VAL A 105 -4.39 -36.75 17.00
C VAL A 105 -4.60 -38.26 16.96
N GLU A 106 -5.86 -38.67 16.95
CA GLU A 106 -6.26 -40.09 17.02
C GLU A 106 -6.21 -40.81 15.66
N GLN A 107 -6.47 -40.06 14.59
CA GLN A 107 -6.50 -40.56 13.21
C GLN A 107 -5.53 -39.75 12.36
N GLU A 108 -4.65 -40.42 11.65
CA GLU A 108 -3.76 -39.75 10.72
C GLU A 108 -4.53 -39.20 9.52
N GLY A 109 -4.18 -38.00 9.06
CA GLY A 109 -4.77 -37.42 7.87
C GLY A 109 -4.56 -35.91 7.73
N MET A 110 -5.24 -35.35 6.73
CA MET A 110 -5.31 -33.91 6.48
C MET A 110 -6.52 -33.31 7.20
N TYR A 111 -6.27 -32.19 7.89
CA TYR A 111 -7.26 -31.46 8.68
C TYR A 111 -7.25 -29.98 8.33
N ASN A 112 -8.42 -29.34 8.41
CA ASN A 112 -8.50 -27.90 8.54
C ASN A 112 -8.31 -27.51 10.01
N ILE A 113 -7.67 -26.36 10.26
CA ILE A 113 -7.63 -25.75 11.60
C ILE A 113 -8.71 -24.67 11.63
N GLY A 114 -9.70 -24.84 12.51
CA GLY A 114 -10.71 -23.84 12.81
C GLY A 114 -10.38 -23.08 14.09
N ILE A 115 -10.77 -21.81 14.10
CA ILE A 115 -10.57 -20.89 15.22
C ILE A 115 -11.84 -20.10 15.48
N GLN A 116 -12.17 -19.92 16.75
CA GLN A 116 -13.16 -18.95 17.20
C GLN A 116 -12.43 -17.82 17.93
N TYR A 117 -12.58 -16.60 17.43
CA TYR A 117 -11.80 -15.46 17.90
C TYR A 117 -12.65 -14.20 18.03
N TYR A 118 -12.13 -13.25 18.80
CA TYR A 118 -12.71 -11.93 18.99
C TYR A 118 -11.63 -10.87 18.78
N THR A 119 -11.91 -9.84 17.98
CA THR A 119 -10.97 -8.75 17.73
C THR A 119 -11.06 -7.73 18.85
N VAL A 120 -9.92 -7.30 19.39
CA VAL A 120 -9.85 -6.26 20.42
C VAL A 120 -9.22 -5.01 19.85
N SER A 121 -9.57 -3.85 20.42
CA SER A 121 -9.01 -2.57 19.98
C SER A 121 -7.48 -2.64 19.94
N GLY A 122 -6.90 -2.17 18.84
CA GLY A 122 -5.46 -2.20 18.60
C GLY A 122 -5.02 -1.00 17.77
N LYS A 123 -4.21 -1.23 16.72
CA LYS A 123 -3.69 -0.15 15.85
C LYS A 123 -4.46 -0.04 14.53
N ASP A 124 -5.67 -0.60 14.47
CA ASP A 124 -6.56 -0.62 13.31
C ASP A 124 -5.99 -1.32 12.06
N SER A 125 -5.02 -2.23 12.25
CA SER A 125 -4.53 -3.11 11.18
C SER A 125 -5.08 -4.53 11.27
N ASP A 126 -4.91 -5.28 10.17
CA ASP A 126 -5.23 -6.70 10.16
C ASP A 126 -4.40 -7.46 11.19
N ILE A 127 -5.04 -8.41 11.87
CA ILE A 127 -4.38 -9.24 12.88
C ILE A 127 -3.63 -10.36 12.16
N GLU A 128 -2.35 -10.57 12.50
CA GLU A 128 -1.51 -11.54 11.80
C GLU A 128 -0.74 -12.43 12.77
N ARG A 129 -0.73 -13.73 12.47
CA ARG A 129 0.00 -14.76 13.21
C ARG A 129 0.85 -15.60 12.25
N GLU A 130 2.07 -15.93 12.67
CA GLU A 130 2.83 -17.04 12.09
C GLU A 130 2.37 -18.33 12.79
N LEU A 131 2.03 -19.36 12.00
CA LEU A 131 1.69 -20.70 12.47
C LEU A 131 2.89 -21.64 12.31
N ARG A 132 3.22 -22.35 13.39
CA ARG A 132 4.13 -23.50 13.38
C ARG A 132 3.43 -24.75 13.86
N ILE A 133 3.77 -25.87 13.24
CA ILE A 133 3.38 -27.21 13.66
C ILE A 133 4.66 -27.96 14.00
N ASP A 134 4.72 -28.53 15.21
CA ASP A 134 5.90 -29.26 15.72
C ASP A 134 7.20 -28.44 15.59
N GLY A 135 7.13 -27.14 15.91
CA GLY A 135 8.24 -26.18 15.88
C GLY A 135 8.62 -25.65 14.48
N SER A 136 8.04 -26.19 13.41
CA SER A 136 8.36 -25.83 12.02
C SER A 136 7.21 -25.08 11.34
N VAL A 137 7.54 -24.11 10.49
CA VAL A 137 6.56 -23.48 9.60
C VAL A 137 6.24 -24.48 8.48
N PRO A 138 4.98 -24.94 8.31
CA PRO A 138 4.65 -26.02 7.38
C PRO A 138 4.84 -25.62 5.90
N PHE A 139 4.57 -24.36 5.58
CA PHE A 139 4.72 -23.75 4.26
C PHE A 139 4.81 -22.22 4.39
N SER A 140 5.33 -21.53 3.38
CA SER A 140 5.71 -20.11 3.45
C SER A 140 4.54 -19.18 3.81
N GLU A 141 3.34 -19.51 3.33
CA GLU A 141 2.11 -18.77 3.55
C GLU A 141 1.65 -18.87 5.02
N ALA A 142 2.05 -19.91 5.75
CA ALA A 142 1.78 -20.05 7.18
C ALA A 142 2.55 -19.04 8.05
N LYS A 143 3.50 -18.28 7.48
CA LYS A 143 4.15 -17.14 8.16
C LYS A 143 3.22 -15.94 8.36
N SER A 144 2.10 -15.88 7.64
CA SER A 144 1.20 -14.73 7.58
C SER A 144 -0.25 -15.21 7.51
N ILE A 145 -0.76 -15.79 8.60
CA ILE A 145 -2.19 -16.09 8.74
C ILE A 145 -2.91 -14.84 9.25
N THR A 146 -3.86 -14.33 8.45
CA THR A 146 -4.56 -13.07 8.74
C THR A 146 -5.95 -13.33 9.31
N PHE A 147 -6.32 -12.58 10.34
CA PHE A 147 -7.67 -12.54 10.91
C PHE A 147 -8.27 -11.15 10.70
N GLN A 148 -9.44 -11.12 10.09
CA GLN A 148 -10.07 -9.86 9.69
C GLN A 148 -10.78 -9.21 10.87
N ARG A 149 -10.64 -7.88 10.95
CA ARG A 149 -11.47 -7.01 11.78
C ARG A 149 -12.79 -6.71 11.06
N ILE A 150 -13.81 -6.38 11.84
CA ILE A 150 -15.12 -6.00 11.31
C ILE A 150 -15.31 -4.50 11.49
N TRP A 151 -15.78 -3.84 10.45
CA TRP A 151 -15.95 -2.40 10.37
C TRP A 151 -17.38 -2.05 10.00
N LYS A 152 -17.85 -0.90 10.48
CA LYS A 152 -19.11 -0.29 10.07
C LYS A 152 -18.96 1.23 9.96
N ASN A 153 -19.94 1.87 9.33
CA ASN A 153 -20.06 3.32 9.39
C ASN A 153 -20.35 3.73 10.85
N ASP A 154 -19.73 4.82 11.31
CA ASP A 154 -19.99 5.39 12.63
C ASP A 154 -21.46 5.80 12.81
N LYS A 155 -22.09 6.23 11.71
CA LYS A 155 -23.49 6.66 11.64
C LYS A 155 -24.21 5.95 10.48
N ASN A 156 -25.50 5.68 10.67
CA ASN A 156 -26.36 5.08 9.65
C ASN A 156 -26.86 6.09 8.60
N GLU A 157 -26.81 7.38 8.92
CA GLU A 157 -27.20 8.47 8.02
C GLU A 157 -25.97 9.30 7.63
N PHE A 158 -25.94 9.75 6.37
CA PHE A 158 -24.85 10.59 5.88
C PHE A 158 -25.06 12.03 6.32
N GLU A 159 -24.08 12.57 7.05
CA GLU A 159 -24.02 13.98 7.36
C GLU A 159 -23.82 14.81 6.09
N ARG A 160 -24.31 16.04 6.11
CA ARG A 160 -24.19 16.96 4.99
C ARG A 160 -23.37 18.17 5.38
N ASP A 161 -22.51 18.62 4.47
CA ASP A 161 -21.81 19.89 4.63
C ASP A 161 -22.77 21.09 4.46
N GLU A 162 -22.25 22.30 4.70
CA GLU A 162 -23.01 23.55 4.54
C GLU A 162 -23.50 23.79 3.10
N GLN A 163 -22.90 23.13 2.12
CA GLN A 163 -23.33 23.18 0.71
C GLN A 163 -24.39 22.12 0.41
N GLY A 164 -24.72 21.25 1.36
CA GLY A 164 -25.69 20.16 1.20
C GLY A 164 -25.14 18.93 0.49
N ASN A 165 -23.81 18.78 0.36
CA ASN A 165 -23.15 17.57 -0.11
C ASN A 165 -23.05 16.55 1.02
N GLU A 166 -23.27 15.28 0.72
CA GLU A 166 -23.08 14.21 1.71
C GLU A 166 -21.58 13.97 1.95
N LEU A 167 -21.22 13.87 3.22
CA LEU A 167 -19.87 13.57 3.67
C LEU A 167 -19.66 12.05 3.69
N VAL A 168 -18.43 11.63 3.44
CA VAL A 168 -18.05 10.22 3.58
C VAL A 168 -18.04 9.86 5.07
N PRO A 169 -18.80 8.82 5.49
CA PRO A 169 -18.93 8.46 6.89
C PRO A 169 -17.58 8.02 7.47
N SER A 170 -17.38 8.31 8.76
CA SER A 170 -16.24 7.76 9.48
C SER A 170 -16.43 6.26 9.68
N GLN A 171 -15.33 5.51 9.82
CA GLN A 171 -15.38 4.06 10.05
C GLN A 171 -15.02 3.76 11.49
N VAL A 172 -15.77 2.86 12.11
CA VAL A 172 -15.50 2.35 13.46
C VAL A 172 -15.42 0.83 13.40
N GLU A 173 -14.52 0.27 14.20
CA GLU A 173 -14.46 -1.17 14.39
C GLU A 173 -15.69 -1.64 15.17
N GLU A 174 -16.24 -2.78 14.78
CA GLU A 174 -17.29 -3.51 15.51
C GLU A 174 -16.73 -4.84 16.02
N PRO A 175 -16.17 -4.88 17.23
CA PRO A 175 -15.69 -6.11 17.85
C PRO A 175 -16.81 -7.15 18.03
N MET A 176 -16.65 -8.32 17.41
CA MET A 176 -17.57 -9.44 17.60
C MET A 176 -16.89 -10.80 17.43
N TRP A 177 -17.54 -11.85 17.95
CA TRP A 177 -17.09 -13.22 17.80
C TRP A 177 -17.17 -13.66 16.34
N GLN A 178 -16.08 -14.25 15.86
CA GLN A 178 -15.94 -14.76 14.51
C GLN A 178 -15.44 -16.21 14.58
N ALA A 179 -16.03 -17.07 13.75
CA ALA A 179 -15.52 -18.41 13.49
C ALA A 179 -14.92 -18.44 12.09
N SER A 180 -13.69 -18.94 11.96
CA SER A 180 -13.01 -19.02 10.67
C SER A 180 -12.14 -20.26 10.60
N LEU A 181 -11.95 -20.78 9.38
CA LEU A 181 -10.91 -21.75 9.08
C LEU A 181 -9.67 -20.99 8.62
N LEU A 182 -8.48 -21.47 9.01
CA LEU A 182 -7.23 -20.85 8.54
C LEU A 182 -7.17 -20.98 7.02
N LYS A 183 -7.11 -19.83 6.33
CA LYS A 183 -7.15 -19.75 4.88
C LYS A 183 -6.16 -18.70 4.36
N ASP A 184 -5.96 -18.71 3.06
CA ASP A 184 -5.12 -17.74 2.40
C ASP A 184 -5.79 -16.36 2.32
N ALA A 185 -5.17 -15.36 2.95
CA ALA A 185 -5.65 -13.98 2.90
C ALA A 185 -5.34 -13.28 1.56
N THR A 186 -4.46 -13.85 0.74
CA THR A 186 -4.07 -13.29 -0.56
C THR A 186 -4.94 -13.79 -1.71
N GLY A 187 -5.83 -14.77 -1.45
CA GLY A 187 -6.78 -15.30 -2.42
C GLY A 187 -6.22 -16.29 -3.43
N PHE A 188 -4.92 -16.62 -3.36
CA PHE A 188 -4.29 -17.60 -4.25
C PHE A 188 -4.72 -19.04 -3.95
N ASN A 189 -5.27 -19.29 -2.76
CA ASN A 189 -5.94 -20.54 -2.41
C ASN A 189 -7.36 -20.23 -1.92
N GLU A 190 -8.35 -20.72 -2.65
CA GLU A 190 -9.76 -20.47 -2.32
C GLU A 190 -10.22 -21.30 -1.12
N ASP A 191 -9.76 -22.55 -1.06
CA ASP A 191 -10.08 -23.46 0.03
C ASP A 191 -9.24 -23.16 1.27
N PRO A 192 -9.82 -23.33 2.48
CA PRO A 192 -9.05 -23.28 3.71
C PRO A 192 -7.88 -24.27 3.70
N TYR A 193 -6.78 -23.89 4.33
CA TYR A 193 -5.58 -24.68 4.38
C TYR A 193 -5.82 -26.04 5.02
N LEU A 194 -5.20 -27.06 4.44
CA LEU A 194 -5.11 -28.40 4.97
C LEU A 194 -3.73 -28.63 5.59
N PHE A 195 -3.72 -29.23 6.77
CA PHE A 195 -2.53 -29.55 7.52
C PHE A 195 -2.50 -31.06 7.80
N TYR A 196 -1.38 -31.68 7.46
CA TYR A 196 -1.13 -33.09 7.73
C TYR A 196 -0.76 -33.27 9.20
N PHE A 197 -1.42 -34.21 9.87
CA PHE A 197 -1.05 -34.70 11.19
C PHE A 197 -0.96 -36.22 11.19
N SER A 198 0.13 -36.74 11.74
CA SER A 198 0.26 -38.17 12.03
C SER A 198 -0.57 -38.55 13.26
N LYS A 199 -0.82 -39.84 13.44
CA LYS A 199 -1.38 -40.32 14.71
C LYS A 199 -0.37 -40.12 15.85
N GLY A 200 -0.73 -39.37 16.89
CA GLY A 200 0.14 -39.14 18.04
C GLY A 200 0.07 -37.72 18.61
N LYS A 201 1.10 -37.34 19.37
CA LYS A 201 1.22 -36.02 19.99
C LYS A 201 1.79 -35.01 19.01
N HIS A 202 1.19 -33.83 18.97
CA HIS A 202 1.60 -32.71 18.13
C HIS A 202 1.57 -31.39 18.91
N SER A 203 2.26 -30.38 18.41
CA SER A 203 2.14 -29.00 18.88
C SER A 203 1.74 -28.03 17.77
N ILE A 204 0.93 -27.03 18.15
CA ILE A 204 0.63 -25.85 17.33
C ILE A 204 1.14 -24.63 18.09
N MET A 205 1.87 -23.75 17.41
CA MET A 205 2.34 -22.49 17.97
C MET A 205 1.91 -21.33 17.09
N PHE A 206 1.37 -20.29 17.74
CA PHE A 206 1.14 -18.99 17.13
C PHE A 206 2.17 -17.98 17.63
N THR A 207 2.83 -17.31 16.68
CA THR A 207 3.70 -16.17 16.95
C THR A 207 3.01 -14.90 16.45
N SER A 208 2.88 -13.90 17.33
CA SER A 208 2.27 -12.61 16.97
C SER A 208 3.17 -11.82 16.03
N VAL A 209 2.63 -11.50 14.84
CA VAL A 209 3.28 -10.61 13.86
C VAL A 209 2.82 -9.17 14.07
N ARG A 210 1.50 -8.98 14.27
CA ARG A 210 0.87 -7.70 14.62
C ARG A 210 -0.51 -7.92 15.25
N GLU A 211 -0.91 -6.92 16.03
CA GLU A 211 -2.20 -6.79 16.71
C GLU A 211 -2.51 -7.88 17.77
N PRO A 212 -3.17 -7.53 18.88
CA PRO A 212 -3.68 -8.50 19.84
C PRO A 212 -4.91 -9.27 19.30
N LEU A 213 -5.14 -10.47 19.85
CA LEU A 213 -6.25 -11.35 19.46
C LEU A 213 -6.78 -12.10 20.66
N ILE A 214 -8.10 -12.14 20.85
CA ILE A 214 -8.73 -13.07 21.78
C ILE A 214 -9.07 -14.36 21.04
N ILE A 215 -8.67 -15.50 21.59
CA ILE A 215 -8.96 -16.82 21.05
C ILE A 215 -9.81 -17.58 22.07
N HIS A 216 -10.96 -18.08 21.63
CA HIS A 216 -11.84 -18.91 22.45
C HIS A 216 -11.55 -20.39 22.24
N SER A 217 -11.55 -20.85 20.99
CA SER A 217 -11.34 -22.27 20.67
C SER A 217 -10.44 -22.43 19.43
N LEU A 218 -9.65 -23.50 19.46
CA LEU A 218 -8.95 -24.05 18.30
C LEU A 218 -9.43 -25.48 18.10
N HIS A 219 -9.68 -25.89 16.86
CA HIS A 219 -10.11 -27.25 16.57
C HIS A 219 -9.60 -27.74 15.23
N LEU A 220 -9.30 -29.04 15.16
CA LEU A 220 -9.12 -29.76 13.90
C LEU A 220 -10.48 -30.26 13.42
N THR A 221 -10.79 -29.99 12.16
CA THR A 221 -12.03 -30.44 11.52
C THR A 221 -11.78 -30.75 10.04
N ASN A 222 -12.77 -31.32 9.37
CA ASN A 222 -12.82 -31.39 7.92
C ASN A 222 -14.15 -30.78 7.48
N SER A 223 -14.10 -29.58 6.92
CA SER A 223 -15.30 -28.84 6.52
C SER A 223 -16.09 -29.60 5.45
N ALA A 224 -17.41 -29.67 5.61
CA ALA A 224 -18.28 -30.24 4.60
C ALA A 224 -18.27 -29.36 3.34
N THR A 225 -18.07 -29.98 2.18
CA THR A 225 -18.17 -29.29 0.89
C THR A 225 -19.64 -28.89 0.66
N ALA A 226 -19.88 -27.66 0.22
CA ALA A 226 -21.23 -27.25 -0.16
C ALA A 226 -21.76 -28.17 -1.27
N PRO A 227 -23.07 -28.48 -1.32
CA PRO A 227 -23.66 -29.23 -2.43
C PRO A 227 -23.70 -28.39 -3.72
N SER A 228 -23.94 -29.01 -4.88
CA SER A 228 -24.29 -28.26 -6.09
C SER A 228 -25.68 -27.63 -5.99
N TYR A 229 -25.94 -26.58 -6.77
CA TYR A 229 -27.26 -25.95 -6.82
C TYR A 229 -28.35 -26.96 -7.21
N ASP A 230 -28.09 -27.84 -8.18
CA ASP A 230 -29.07 -28.86 -8.62
C ASP A 230 -29.50 -29.80 -7.48
N THR A 231 -28.56 -30.15 -6.61
CA THR A 231 -28.82 -30.97 -5.42
C THR A 231 -29.68 -30.21 -4.40
N LEU A 232 -29.37 -28.92 -4.21
CA LEU A 232 -30.12 -28.04 -3.31
C LEU A 232 -31.54 -27.76 -3.83
N ALA A 233 -31.70 -27.48 -5.13
CA ALA A 233 -32.98 -27.24 -5.79
C ALA A 233 -33.89 -28.49 -5.73
N SER A 234 -33.30 -29.68 -5.88
CA SER A 234 -34.02 -30.95 -5.68
C SER A 234 -34.51 -31.08 -4.22
N THR A 235 -33.71 -30.65 -3.26
CA THR A 235 -34.08 -30.64 -1.83
C THR A 235 -35.22 -29.65 -1.56
N TYR A 236 -35.20 -28.46 -2.19
CA TYR A 236 -36.30 -27.49 -2.08
C TYR A 236 -37.61 -28.03 -2.62
N THR A 237 -37.56 -28.73 -3.76
CA THR A 237 -38.72 -29.39 -4.36
C THR A 237 -39.28 -30.47 -3.45
N GLN A 238 -38.42 -31.32 -2.87
CA GLN A 238 -38.82 -32.37 -1.93
C GLN A 238 -39.45 -31.81 -0.65
N LYS A 239 -38.95 -30.69 -0.14
CA LYS A 239 -39.49 -29.99 1.04
C LYS A 239 -40.75 -29.16 0.74
N GLY A 240 -41.15 -29.04 -0.52
CA GLY A 240 -42.35 -28.31 -0.94
C GLY A 240 -42.25 -26.80 -0.75
N TYR A 241 -41.03 -26.23 -0.76
CA TYR A 241 -40.85 -24.78 -0.63
C TYR A 241 -41.50 -24.03 -1.80
N GLN A 242 -42.20 -22.95 -1.48
CA GLN A 242 -42.98 -22.18 -2.44
C GLN A 242 -42.22 -20.96 -2.93
N LEU A 243 -42.47 -20.54 -4.17
CA LEU A 243 -41.96 -19.26 -4.68
C LEU A 243 -42.56 -18.09 -3.92
N ALA A 244 -41.72 -17.11 -3.59
CA ALA A 244 -42.19 -15.84 -3.05
C ALA A 244 -43.04 -15.10 -4.08
N LYS A 245 -44.11 -14.43 -3.65
CA LYS A 245 -45.04 -13.70 -4.53
C LYS A 245 -45.08 -12.21 -4.18
N ASP A 246 -45.09 -11.37 -5.21
CA ASP A 246 -45.23 -9.91 -5.10
C ASP A 246 -44.21 -9.23 -4.18
N VAL A 247 -42.97 -9.73 -4.12
CA VAL A 247 -41.89 -9.13 -3.32
C VAL A 247 -40.84 -8.46 -4.23
N MET A 248 -40.47 -7.23 -3.87
CA MET A 248 -39.35 -6.48 -4.46
C MET A 248 -38.72 -5.63 -3.35
N LEU A 249 -37.63 -6.11 -2.75
CA LEU A 249 -36.90 -5.41 -1.70
C LEU A 249 -35.58 -4.91 -2.26
N GLN A 250 -35.31 -3.62 -2.11
CA GLN A 250 -34.03 -3.02 -2.47
C GLN A 250 -33.24 -2.66 -1.23
N VAL A 251 -31.98 -3.07 -1.18
CA VAL A 251 -31.02 -2.70 -0.14
C VAL A 251 -29.90 -1.91 -0.80
N GLN A 252 -29.80 -0.64 -0.42
CA GLN A 252 -28.81 0.28 -0.98
C GLN A 252 -27.39 -0.17 -0.63
N GLY A 253 -26.50 -0.14 -1.62
CA GLY A 253 -25.14 -0.66 -1.56
C GLY A 253 -24.30 0.09 -0.55
N GLU A 254 -24.44 1.41 -0.49
CA GLU A 254 -23.74 2.29 0.45
C GLU A 254 -24.17 2.09 1.92
N ARG A 255 -25.30 1.40 2.14
CA ARG A 255 -25.83 1.01 3.46
C ARG A 255 -25.39 -0.39 3.86
N ALA A 256 -24.10 -0.66 3.74
CA ALA A 256 -23.49 -1.88 4.25
C ALA A 256 -23.66 -2.00 5.77
N LEU A 257 -24.05 -3.18 6.25
CA LEU A 257 -24.11 -3.51 7.68
C LEU A 257 -22.70 -3.63 8.25
N TYR A 258 -21.88 -4.47 7.62
CA TYR A 258 -20.51 -4.75 8.04
C TYR A 258 -19.56 -4.84 6.84
N LYS A 259 -18.28 -4.64 7.12
CA LYS A 259 -17.21 -4.62 6.13
C LYS A 259 -15.95 -5.23 6.72
N SER A 260 -15.15 -5.87 5.87
CA SER A 260 -13.84 -6.43 6.22
C SER A 260 -12.73 -5.38 6.44
N SER A 261 -12.89 -4.17 5.89
CA SER A 261 -11.83 -3.19 5.85
C SER A 261 -12.39 -1.77 5.95
N PRO A 262 -11.71 -0.85 6.67
CA PRO A 262 -12.15 0.52 6.80
C PRO A 262 -11.97 1.30 5.49
N THR A 263 -11.21 0.78 4.51
CA THR A 263 -11.02 1.43 3.20
C THR A 263 -12.26 1.31 2.31
N LEU A 264 -13.22 0.45 2.69
CA LEU A 264 -14.46 0.21 1.94
C LEU A 264 -15.47 1.30 2.28
N LEU A 265 -15.24 2.48 1.71
CA LEU A 265 -16.06 3.67 1.90
C LEU A 265 -17.09 3.79 0.78
N PRO A 266 -18.30 4.28 1.08
CA PRO A 266 -19.20 4.69 0.02
C PRO A 266 -18.63 5.95 -0.67
N TYR A 267 -18.97 6.11 -1.94
CA TYR A 267 -18.50 7.23 -2.73
C TYR A 267 -19.64 7.80 -3.59
N ASN A 268 -19.37 8.97 -4.19
CA ASN A 268 -20.28 9.63 -5.09
C ASN A 268 -20.01 9.23 -6.54
N ASP A 269 -21.02 8.71 -7.21
CA ASP A 269 -21.03 8.44 -8.63
C ASP A 269 -22.09 9.31 -9.32
N ARG A 270 -21.65 10.09 -10.32
CA ARG A 270 -22.51 10.95 -11.14
C ARG A 270 -22.49 10.56 -12.62
N SER A 271 -21.95 9.38 -12.94
CA SER A 271 -21.84 8.89 -14.31
C SER A 271 -23.22 8.67 -14.95
N SER A 272 -24.24 8.39 -14.14
CA SER A 272 -25.61 8.19 -14.59
C SER A 272 -26.64 8.75 -13.60
N PRO A 273 -27.72 9.40 -14.09
CA PRO A 273 -28.86 9.77 -13.26
C PRO A 273 -29.74 8.59 -12.81
N ALA A 274 -29.42 7.36 -13.23
CA ALA A 274 -30.09 6.16 -12.75
C ALA A 274 -29.50 5.62 -11.44
N VAL A 275 -28.33 6.09 -10.99
CA VAL A 275 -27.70 5.67 -9.71
C VAL A 275 -28.48 6.22 -8.52
N GLU A 276 -28.70 5.44 -7.47
CA GLU A 276 -29.56 5.86 -6.36
C GLU A 276 -28.78 6.04 -5.04
N PRO A 277 -28.93 7.17 -4.33
CA PRO A 277 -29.63 8.40 -4.72
C PRO A 277 -28.84 9.29 -5.72
N TYR A 278 -29.52 9.84 -6.73
CA TYR A 278 -28.94 10.83 -7.65
C TYR A 278 -29.29 12.27 -7.27
N HIS A 279 -28.33 13.19 -7.44
CA HIS A 279 -28.61 14.63 -7.39
C HIS A 279 -27.82 15.38 -8.49
N VAL A 280 -28.45 16.39 -9.08
CA VAL A 280 -27.89 17.11 -10.25
C VAL A 280 -26.65 17.94 -9.90
N SER A 281 -26.64 18.66 -8.77
CA SER A 281 -25.51 19.51 -8.35
C SER A 281 -24.75 18.98 -7.13
N LYS A 282 -25.47 18.58 -6.08
CA LYS A 282 -24.90 18.07 -4.82
C LYS A 282 -24.31 16.67 -4.94
N LEU A 283 -23.25 16.42 -4.17
CA LEU A 283 -22.66 15.08 -4.04
C LEU A 283 -23.52 14.22 -3.11
N ARG A 284 -23.80 12.98 -3.53
CA ARG A 284 -24.54 11.96 -2.79
C ARG A 284 -23.72 10.70 -2.72
N ASN A 285 -23.68 10.05 -1.57
CA ASN A 285 -23.08 8.73 -1.46
C ASN A 285 -24.11 7.73 -2.00
N ASN A 286 -23.83 7.15 -3.15
CA ASN A 286 -24.79 6.37 -3.95
C ASN A 286 -24.15 5.16 -4.65
N ALA A 287 -22.89 4.90 -4.34
CA ALA A 287 -22.18 3.73 -4.81
C ALA A 287 -21.29 3.22 -3.69
N MET A 288 -21.13 1.90 -3.65
CA MET A 288 -20.28 1.20 -2.72
C MET A 288 -19.26 0.35 -3.45
N GLY A 289 -18.05 0.27 -2.90
CA GLY A 289 -16.95 -0.50 -3.47
C GLY A 289 -16.19 0.27 -4.54
N GLY A 290 -16.37 -0.10 -5.81
CA GLY A 290 -15.60 0.42 -6.94
C GLY A 290 -14.15 -0.05 -6.89
N TRP A 291 -13.21 0.83 -7.23
CA TRP A 291 -11.77 0.51 -7.17
C TRP A 291 -11.28 0.18 -5.75
N ALA A 292 -11.91 0.74 -4.71
CA ALA A 292 -11.50 0.48 -3.33
C ALA A 292 -11.77 -0.98 -2.90
N TRP A 293 -12.74 -1.66 -3.53
CA TRP A 293 -13.13 -3.03 -3.22
C TRP A 293 -12.64 -4.01 -4.30
N ARG A 294 -11.33 -4.28 -4.25
CA ARG A 294 -10.63 -5.03 -5.31
C ARG A 294 -9.68 -6.11 -4.79
N LEU A 295 -9.29 -6.07 -3.51
CA LEU A 295 -8.29 -6.98 -2.98
C LEU A 295 -8.96 -8.28 -2.52
N PRO A 296 -8.41 -9.47 -2.84
CA PRO A 296 -8.94 -10.74 -2.37
C PRO A 296 -9.16 -10.78 -0.85
N GLY A 297 -10.21 -11.47 -0.43
CA GLY A 297 -10.63 -11.54 0.96
C GLY A 297 -11.42 -10.32 1.46
N GLN A 298 -11.39 -9.18 0.76
CA GLN A 298 -12.24 -8.04 1.14
C GLN A 298 -13.72 -8.39 0.91
N TRP A 299 -14.55 -8.21 1.93
CA TRP A 299 -15.99 -8.41 1.84
C TRP A 299 -16.80 -7.22 2.37
N ILE A 300 -18.03 -7.14 1.88
CA ILE A 300 -19.10 -6.23 2.32
C ILE A 300 -20.34 -7.09 2.57
N GLU A 301 -21.05 -6.81 3.67
CA GLU A 301 -22.24 -7.54 4.11
C GLU A 301 -23.42 -6.58 4.30
N TRP A 302 -24.59 -7.00 3.84
CA TRP A 302 -25.86 -6.28 3.95
C TRP A 302 -26.88 -7.09 4.71
N GLU A 303 -27.81 -6.41 5.39
CA GLU A 303 -28.97 -7.01 6.04
C GLU A 303 -30.20 -6.85 5.13
N VAL A 304 -30.98 -7.91 4.98
CA VAL A 304 -32.26 -7.92 4.26
C VAL A 304 -33.34 -8.42 5.22
N ASP A 305 -34.45 -7.66 5.35
CA ASP A 305 -35.61 -8.06 6.15
C ASP A 305 -36.68 -8.70 5.26
N VAL A 306 -36.76 -10.03 5.31
CA VAL A 306 -37.58 -10.85 4.42
C VAL A 306 -39.01 -10.94 4.97
N PRO A 307 -40.05 -10.59 4.19
CA PRO A 307 -41.42 -10.44 4.68
C PRO A 307 -42.13 -11.77 4.98
N GLY A 308 -41.67 -12.88 4.41
CA GLY A 308 -42.29 -14.19 4.55
C GLY A 308 -41.35 -15.31 4.11
N ASP A 309 -41.68 -16.54 4.48
CA ASP A 309 -40.94 -17.71 4.02
C ASP A 309 -41.15 -17.94 2.52
N GLY A 310 -40.09 -18.22 1.77
CA GLY A 310 -40.22 -18.50 0.35
C GLY A 310 -38.91 -18.62 -0.40
N LEU A 311 -39.01 -19.01 -1.67
CA LEU A 311 -37.92 -19.00 -2.64
C LEU A 311 -37.88 -17.65 -3.38
N TYR A 312 -36.75 -16.96 -3.26
CA TYR A 312 -36.49 -15.65 -3.83
C TYR A 312 -35.36 -15.72 -4.85
N GLN A 313 -35.27 -14.71 -5.72
CA GLN A 313 -34.08 -14.45 -6.54
C GLN A 313 -33.32 -13.23 -5.98
N ILE A 314 -32.00 -13.20 -6.16
CA ILE A 314 -31.14 -12.05 -5.84
C ILE A 314 -30.63 -11.44 -7.15
N ALA A 315 -30.69 -10.11 -7.25
CA ALA A 315 -30.07 -9.35 -8.32
C ALA A 315 -29.24 -8.19 -7.73
N VAL A 316 -28.18 -7.79 -8.41
CA VAL A 316 -27.28 -6.73 -7.96
C VAL A 316 -27.08 -5.73 -9.08
N LYS A 317 -27.47 -4.48 -8.83
CA LYS A 317 -27.13 -3.38 -9.74
C LYS A 317 -25.68 -2.98 -9.48
N ASN A 318 -24.85 -3.16 -10.51
CA ASN A 318 -23.41 -3.05 -10.41
C ASN A 318 -22.80 -2.27 -11.58
N HIS A 319 -21.57 -1.83 -11.38
CA HIS A 319 -20.74 -1.21 -12.41
C HIS A 319 -19.32 -1.77 -12.32
N GLN A 320 -19.01 -2.63 -13.30
CA GLN A 320 -17.68 -3.19 -13.51
C GLN A 320 -17.14 -2.55 -14.79
N ASN A 321 -16.58 -1.34 -14.69
CA ASN A 321 -15.99 -0.62 -15.83
C ASN A 321 -14.45 -0.62 -15.80
N TYR A 322 -13.87 -1.44 -14.94
CA TYR A 322 -12.43 -1.46 -14.69
C TYR A 322 -11.73 -2.56 -15.48
N LEU A 323 -12.30 -3.77 -15.51
CA LEU A 323 -11.64 -4.97 -16.04
C LEU A 323 -12.19 -5.33 -17.41
N ARG A 324 -11.81 -4.57 -18.44
CA ARG A 324 -12.25 -4.85 -19.82
C ARG A 324 -12.00 -6.32 -20.18
N GLY A 325 -13.07 -7.02 -20.55
CA GLY A 325 -13.02 -8.44 -20.95
C GLY A 325 -12.98 -9.46 -19.80
N MET A 326 -13.19 -9.09 -18.53
CA MET A 326 -13.34 -10.04 -17.39
C MET A 326 -14.69 -9.83 -16.73
N ALA A 327 -15.13 -10.85 -16.02
CA ALA A 327 -15.94 -10.68 -14.83
C ALA A 327 -15.08 -10.39 -13.59
N SER A 328 -15.56 -9.49 -12.73
CA SER A 328 -15.11 -9.39 -11.36
C SER A 328 -15.76 -10.50 -10.54
N LEU A 329 -14.97 -11.32 -9.85
CA LEU A 329 -15.49 -12.52 -9.16
C LEU A 329 -15.78 -12.27 -7.68
N ARG A 330 -16.87 -12.84 -7.17
CA ARG A 330 -17.24 -12.80 -5.75
C ARG A 330 -17.66 -14.16 -5.21
N THR A 331 -17.28 -14.46 -3.99
CA THR A 331 -17.92 -15.49 -3.17
C THR A 331 -19.13 -14.88 -2.46
N MET A 332 -20.31 -15.49 -2.61
CA MET A 332 -21.52 -15.06 -1.95
C MET A 332 -21.83 -15.96 -0.74
N TYR A 333 -22.08 -15.32 0.42
CA TYR A 333 -22.56 -15.99 1.62
C TYR A 333 -23.96 -15.53 1.97
N ILE A 334 -24.77 -16.47 2.45
CA ILE A 334 -26.07 -16.23 3.06
C ILE A 334 -25.95 -16.69 4.52
N ASP A 335 -26.19 -15.78 5.46
CA ASP A 335 -26.07 -16.04 6.91
C ASP A 335 -24.73 -16.69 7.31
N GLY A 336 -23.64 -16.22 6.70
CA GLY A 336 -22.27 -16.69 6.96
C GLY A 336 -21.92 -18.06 6.37
N LYS A 337 -22.81 -18.67 5.57
CA LYS A 337 -22.58 -19.95 4.89
C LYS A 337 -22.57 -19.76 3.39
N ILE A 338 -21.92 -20.66 2.67
CA ILE A 338 -22.02 -20.79 1.21
C ILE A 338 -23.08 -21.87 0.94
N PRO A 339 -24.31 -21.52 0.52
CA PRO A 339 -25.40 -22.48 0.34
C PRO A 339 -25.11 -23.61 -0.65
N PHE A 340 -24.39 -23.30 -1.74
CA PHE A 340 -24.04 -24.22 -2.81
C PHE A 340 -22.76 -23.78 -3.53
N GLN A 341 -22.07 -24.72 -4.19
CA GLN A 341 -20.72 -24.54 -4.77
C GLN A 341 -20.63 -23.36 -5.74
N GLU A 342 -21.63 -23.16 -6.58
CA GLU A 342 -21.63 -22.14 -7.63
C GLU A 342 -21.57 -20.70 -7.07
N LEU A 343 -21.89 -20.50 -5.78
CA LEU A 343 -21.74 -19.20 -5.11
C LEU A 343 -20.29 -18.87 -4.71
N GLN A 344 -19.36 -19.80 -4.89
CA GLN A 344 -17.93 -19.51 -4.76
C GLN A 344 -17.43 -18.62 -5.92
N HIS A 345 -18.11 -18.61 -7.07
CA HIS A 345 -17.64 -17.95 -8.29
C HIS A 345 -18.73 -17.11 -8.96
N VAL A 346 -19.31 -16.16 -8.23
CA VAL A 346 -20.30 -15.22 -8.81
C VAL A 346 -19.59 -14.17 -9.66
N GLY A 347 -19.84 -14.19 -10.97
CA GLY A 347 -19.24 -13.27 -11.94
C GLY A 347 -20.03 -11.99 -12.20
N PHE A 348 -19.34 -10.85 -12.20
CA PHE A 348 -19.86 -9.54 -12.60
C PHE A 348 -19.12 -9.03 -13.85
N PRO A 349 -19.66 -9.25 -15.07
CA PRO A 349 -18.96 -8.98 -16.33
C PRO A 349 -18.71 -7.49 -16.55
N PHE A 350 -17.68 -7.15 -17.32
CA PHE A 350 -17.40 -5.77 -17.70
C PHE A 350 -18.57 -5.10 -18.45
N ASN A 351 -18.90 -3.89 -18.05
CA ASN A 351 -19.79 -3.00 -18.78
C ASN A 351 -19.41 -1.54 -18.54
N SER A 352 -19.38 -0.73 -19.61
CA SER A 352 -19.14 0.71 -19.48
C SER A 352 -20.30 1.44 -18.79
N GLU A 353 -21.50 0.89 -18.88
CA GLU A 353 -22.73 1.41 -18.27
C GLU A 353 -23.10 0.60 -17.02
N TRP A 354 -23.94 1.18 -16.16
CA TRP A 354 -24.52 0.45 -15.03
C TRP A 354 -25.40 -0.70 -15.54
N GLN A 355 -25.30 -1.87 -14.91
CA GLN A 355 -26.07 -3.06 -15.29
C GLN A 355 -26.63 -3.77 -14.06
N THR A 356 -27.62 -4.64 -14.27
CA THR A 356 -28.15 -5.52 -13.21
C THR A 356 -27.74 -6.94 -13.50
N THR A 357 -26.97 -7.55 -12.59
CA THR A 357 -26.61 -8.97 -12.65
C THR A 357 -27.58 -9.75 -11.78
N VAL A 358 -28.33 -10.67 -12.39
CA VAL A 358 -29.15 -11.65 -11.67
C VAL A 358 -28.26 -12.82 -11.28
N ILE A 359 -28.30 -13.23 -10.01
CA ILE A 359 -27.47 -14.33 -9.52
C ILE A 359 -28.07 -15.64 -10.01
N GLY A 360 -27.37 -16.33 -10.91
CA GLY A 360 -27.89 -17.47 -11.66
C GLY A 360 -26.90 -17.93 -12.73
N GLN A 361 -27.34 -18.88 -13.55
CA GLN A 361 -26.61 -19.23 -14.77
C GLN A 361 -26.68 -18.08 -15.78
N ASP A 362 -27.85 -17.46 -15.89
CA ASP A 362 -28.10 -16.26 -16.67
C ASP A 362 -29.34 -15.53 -16.12
N ALA A 363 -29.77 -14.44 -16.79
CA ALA A 363 -30.94 -13.66 -16.37
C ALA A 363 -32.28 -14.41 -16.52
N GLU A 364 -32.36 -15.43 -17.37
CA GLU A 364 -33.54 -16.27 -17.58
C GLU A 364 -33.57 -17.47 -16.61
N HIS A 365 -32.40 -17.90 -16.12
CA HIS A 365 -32.19 -19.02 -15.21
C HIS A 365 -31.56 -18.58 -13.87
N PRO A 366 -32.30 -17.84 -13.03
CA PRO A 366 -31.83 -17.40 -11.72
C PRO A 366 -31.68 -18.57 -10.75
N TYR A 367 -30.69 -18.47 -9.85
CA TYR A 367 -30.66 -19.31 -8.66
C TYR A 367 -31.73 -18.84 -7.66
N LEU A 368 -32.40 -19.80 -7.05
CA LEU A 368 -33.42 -19.56 -6.04
C LEU A 368 -32.85 -19.79 -4.65
N PHE A 369 -33.16 -18.86 -3.75
CA PHE A 369 -32.69 -18.86 -2.37
C PHE A 369 -33.88 -18.99 -1.44
N TYR A 370 -33.87 -20.02 -0.59
CA TYR A 370 -34.89 -20.15 0.45
C TYR A 370 -34.55 -19.24 1.63
N PHE A 371 -35.43 -18.29 1.90
CA PHE A 371 -35.36 -17.44 3.09
C PHE A 371 -36.55 -17.71 4.01
N THR A 372 -36.32 -17.59 5.31
CA THR A 372 -37.37 -17.52 6.32
C THR A 372 -37.78 -16.06 6.53
N LYS A 373 -38.94 -15.82 7.13
CA LYS A 373 -39.34 -14.48 7.54
C LYS A 373 -38.37 -13.91 8.57
N GLY A 374 -37.90 -12.69 8.33
CA GLY A 374 -37.04 -11.93 9.25
C GLY A 374 -35.72 -11.51 8.62
N LYS A 375 -34.76 -11.16 9.47
CA LYS A 375 -33.47 -10.61 9.07
C LYS A 375 -32.51 -11.69 8.60
N HIS A 376 -31.95 -11.50 7.42
CA HIS A 376 -30.92 -12.33 6.83
C HIS A 376 -29.74 -11.49 6.36
N LYS A 377 -28.56 -12.09 6.32
CA LYS A 377 -27.32 -11.43 5.90
C LYS A 377 -26.88 -11.94 4.54
N VAL A 378 -26.56 -11.02 3.64
CA VAL A 378 -25.97 -11.32 2.33
C VAL A 378 -24.59 -10.69 2.30
N ARG A 379 -23.56 -11.51 2.10
CA ARG A 379 -22.17 -11.05 1.99
C ARG A 379 -21.61 -11.38 0.63
N LEU A 380 -20.86 -10.43 0.07
CA LEU A 380 -20.01 -10.66 -1.09
C LEU A 380 -18.56 -10.49 -0.66
N GLU A 381 -17.70 -11.46 -0.97
CA GLU A 381 -16.26 -11.46 -0.71
C GLU A 381 -15.51 -11.49 -2.04
N VAL A 382 -14.46 -10.69 -2.20
CA VAL A 382 -13.59 -10.75 -3.37
C VAL A 382 -12.87 -12.09 -3.39
N THR A 383 -12.98 -12.80 -4.51
CA THR A 383 -12.24 -14.04 -4.77
C THR A 383 -11.55 -13.96 -6.13
N LEU A 384 -10.51 -14.78 -6.31
CA LEU A 384 -9.81 -14.92 -7.59
C LEU A 384 -10.39 -16.06 -8.45
N GLY A 385 -11.18 -16.98 -7.88
CA GLY A 385 -11.75 -18.05 -8.68
C GLY A 385 -10.69 -18.93 -9.31
N ASP A 386 -11.02 -19.38 -10.51
CA ASP A 386 -10.14 -20.11 -11.41
C ASP A 386 -8.91 -19.32 -11.88
N LEU A 387 -8.82 -18.00 -11.58
CA LEU A 387 -7.62 -17.22 -11.86
C LEU A 387 -6.52 -17.50 -10.84
N ALA A 388 -6.84 -17.97 -9.64
CA ALA A 388 -5.84 -18.16 -8.57
C ALA A 388 -4.69 -19.11 -8.97
N PRO A 389 -4.93 -20.30 -9.56
CA PRO A 389 -3.85 -21.18 -10.02
C PRO A 389 -3.04 -20.58 -11.17
N ILE A 390 -3.67 -19.78 -12.02
CA ILE A 390 -3.00 -19.08 -13.12
C ILE A 390 -2.03 -18.04 -12.57
N LEU A 391 -2.50 -17.22 -11.62
CA LEU A 391 -1.69 -16.18 -10.99
C LEU A 391 -0.52 -16.78 -10.21
N ASN A 392 -0.72 -17.89 -9.49
CA ASN A 392 0.36 -18.63 -8.83
C ASN A 392 1.45 -19.11 -9.81
N ALA A 393 1.03 -19.66 -10.96
CA ALA A 393 1.95 -20.12 -11.99
C ALA A 393 2.73 -18.95 -12.61
N VAL A 394 2.07 -17.81 -12.84
CA VAL A 394 2.73 -16.59 -13.33
C VAL A 394 3.68 -16.00 -12.29
N GLU A 395 3.31 -15.93 -11.00
CA GLU A 395 4.20 -15.47 -9.93
C GLU A 395 5.47 -16.34 -9.89
N THR A 396 5.31 -17.67 -9.94
CA THR A 396 6.43 -18.61 -10.00
C THR A 396 7.30 -18.35 -11.23
N SER A 397 6.69 -18.13 -12.40
CA SER A 397 7.41 -17.78 -13.62
C SER A 397 8.20 -16.47 -13.47
N VAL A 398 7.63 -15.43 -12.86
CA VAL A 398 8.34 -14.16 -12.59
C VAL A 398 9.56 -14.39 -11.69
N LEU A 399 9.43 -15.21 -10.65
CA LEU A 399 10.55 -15.54 -9.75
C LEU A 399 11.65 -16.32 -10.46
N ASP A 400 11.28 -17.36 -11.22
CA ASP A 400 12.21 -18.19 -12.01
C ASP A 400 12.94 -17.37 -13.07
N LEU A 401 12.21 -16.50 -13.80
CA LEU A 401 12.78 -15.64 -14.82
C LEU A 401 13.68 -14.55 -14.23
N ASN A 402 13.36 -14.00 -13.05
CA ASN A 402 14.25 -13.10 -12.34
C ASN A 402 15.52 -13.82 -11.84
N ALA A 403 15.42 -15.06 -11.38
CA ALA A 403 16.58 -15.86 -11.00
C ALA A 403 17.47 -16.17 -12.22
N LEU A 404 16.86 -16.52 -13.37
CA LEU A 404 17.57 -16.74 -14.62
C LEU A 404 18.21 -15.44 -15.15
N TYR A 405 17.50 -14.30 -15.07
CA TYR A 405 18.05 -12.98 -15.37
C TYR A 405 19.32 -12.71 -14.55
N ARG A 406 19.29 -12.93 -13.23
CA ARG A 406 20.45 -12.78 -12.35
C ARG A 406 21.62 -13.68 -12.77
N LYS A 407 21.35 -14.94 -13.11
CA LYS A 407 22.38 -15.87 -13.64
C LYS A 407 22.99 -15.36 -14.94
N ILE A 408 22.19 -14.85 -15.88
CA ILE A 408 22.68 -14.34 -17.16
C ILE A 408 23.55 -13.10 -16.95
N ILE A 409 23.04 -12.10 -16.22
CA ILE A 409 23.81 -10.87 -15.98
C ILE A 409 25.10 -11.15 -15.22
N SER A 410 25.17 -12.22 -14.41
CA SER A 410 26.42 -12.63 -13.75
C SER A 410 27.58 -12.92 -14.72
N PHE A 411 27.29 -13.22 -15.99
CA PHE A 411 28.28 -13.38 -17.05
C PHE A 411 28.32 -12.23 -18.05
N THR A 412 27.15 -11.66 -18.38
CA THR A 412 27.03 -10.66 -19.46
C THR A 412 27.20 -9.23 -18.98
N GLY A 413 26.97 -8.96 -17.70
CA GLY A 413 26.66 -7.63 -17.19
C GLY A 413 25.22 -7.21 -17.53
N THR A 414 24.78 -6.07 -16.98
CA THR A 414 23.46 -5.48 -17.26
C THR A 414 23.41 -4.71 -18.59
N VAL A 415 24.58 -4.32 -19.11
CA VAL A 415 24.75 -3.69 -20.44
C VAL A 415 25.80 -4.48 -21.21
N PRO A 416 25.44 -5.63 -21.81
CA PRO A 416 26.38 -6.50 -22.48
C PRO A 416 26.88 -5.93 -23.82
N ASP A 417 28.10 -6.30 -24.17
CA ASP A 417 28.68 -6.04 -25.48
C ASP A 417 28.08 -7.01 -26.50
N SER A 418 27.32 -6.48 -27.45
CA SER A 418 26.66 -7.28 -28.50
C SER A 418 27.62 -8.01 -29.43
N PHE A 419 28.91 -7.65 -29.44
CA PHE A 419 29.92 -8.29 -30.29
C PHE A 419 30.73 -9.37 -29.58
N ARG A 420 30.49 -9.60 -28.28
CA ARG A 420 31.18 -10.61 -27.49
C ARG A 420 30.38 -11.91 -27.41
N ASP A 421 31.02 -13.03 -27.72
CA ASP A 421 30.49 -14.35 -27.41
C ASP A 421 30.76 -14.67 -25.93
N TYR A 422 29.69 -14.70 -25.13
CA TYR A 422 29.74 -14.99 -23.70
C TYR A 422 29.68 -16.48 -23.39
N GLN A 423 29.47 -17.34 -24.40
CA GLN A 423 29.35 -18.80 -24.26
C GLN A 423 28.30 -19.19 -23.22
N LEU A 424 27.16 -18.50 -23.21
CA LEU A 424 26.12 -18.69 -22.19
C LEU A 424 25.58 -20.13 -22.16
N GLU A 425 25.50 -20.81 -23.30
CA GLU A 425 25.09 -22.22 -23.37
C GLU A 425 26.03 -23.15 -22.61
N GLN A 426 27.32 -22.83 -22.53
CA GLN A 426 28.29 -23.63 -21.77
C GLN A 426 28.30 -23.26 -20.29
N ARG A 427 28.07 -21.98 -19.98
CA ARG A 427 28.13 -21.43 -18.62
C ARG A 427 26.83 -21.59 -17.83
N ILE A 428 25.71 -21.65 -18.54
CA ILE A 428 24.36 -21.86 -18.01
C ILE A 428 23.69 -22.95 -18.86
N PRO A 429 24.09 -24.23 -18.72
CA PRO A 429 23.58 -25.32 -19.56
C PRO A 429 22.05 -25.46 -19.52
N GLU A 430 21.42 -25.06 -18.41
CA GLU A 430 19.98 -25.10 -18.23
C GLU A 430 19.21 -23.94 -18.90
N MET A 431 19.89 -22.89 -19.40
CA MET A 431 19.26 -21.63 -19.83
C MET A 431 18.20 -21.82 -20.92
N ALA A 432 18.56 -22.47 -22.02
CA ALA A 432 17.63 -22.69 -23.14
C ALA A 432 16.46 -23.60 -22.73
N GLY A 433 16.73 -24.60 -21.88
CA GLY A 433 15.71 -25.48 -21.32
C GLY A 433 14.71 -24.73 -20.45
N GLU A 434 15.19 -23.84 -19.58
CA GLU A 434 14.32 -23.04 -18.70
C GLU A 434 13.52 -22.01 -19.51
N PHE A 435 14.12 -21.34 -20.50
CA PHE A 435 13.38 -20.46 -21.42
C PHE A 435 12.26 -21.20 -22.16
N ARG A 436 12.53 -22.41 -22.67
CA ARG A 436 11.52 -23.25 -23.33
C ARG A 436 10.40 -23.64 -22.37
N LYS A 437 10.75 -24.10 -21.17
CA LYS A 437 9.78 -24.47 -20.12
C LYS A 437 8.87 -23.29 -19.74
N GLN A 438 9.45 -22.12 -19.50
CA GLN A 438 8.69 -20.91 -19.14
C GLN A 438 7.84 -20.41 -20.31
N SER A 439 8.36 -20.45 -21.55
CA SER A 439 7.59 -20.14 -22.75
C SER A 439 6.34 -21.03 -22.89
N ASP A 440 6.52 -22.35 -22.79
CA ASP A 440 5.44 -23.31 -22.90
C ASP A 440 4.38 -23.10 -21.82
N LEU A 441 4.81 -22.78 -20.59
CA LEU A 441 3.92 -22.45 -19.48
C LEU A 441 3.08 -21.20 -19.78
N LEU A 442 3.71 -20.10 -20.22
CA LEU A 442 3.00 -18.85 -20.54
C LEU A 442 2.04 -19.01 -21.73
N TYR A 443 2.38 -19.82 -22.73
CA TYR A 443 1.46 -20.15 -23.82
C TYR A 443 0.28 -21.02 -23.35
N LYS A 444 0.50 -21.97 -22.44
CA LYS A 444 -0.59 -22.75 -21.82
C LYS A 444 -1.54 -21.83 -21.04
N ILE A 445 -0.99 -20.93 -20.23
CA ILE A 445 -1.77 -19.94 -19.48
C ILE A 445 -2.58 -19.03 -20.41
N THR A 446 -1.97 -18.56 -21.49
CA THR A 446 -2.67 -17.79 -22.52
C THR A 446 -3.88 -18.54 -23.08
N LYS A 447 -3.72 -19.83 -23.41
CA LYS A 447 -4.83 -20.66 -23.90
C LYS A 447 -5.92 -20.87 -22.86
N LEU A 448 -5.55 -21.00 -21.57
CA LEU A 448 -6.52 -21.10 -20.47
C LEU A 448 -7.36 -19.83 -20.36
N ILE A 449 -6.72 -18.66 -20.45
CA ILE A 449 -7.40 -17.35 -20.37
C ILE A 449 -8.30 -17.10 -21.60
N GLN A 450 -7.84 -17.44 -22.81
CA GLN A 450 -8.62 -17.21 -24.04
C GLN A 450 -9.85 -18.12 -24.18
N GLY A 451 -9.93 -19.21 -23.43
CA GLY A 451 -11.00 -20.19 -23.52
C GLY A 451 -11.13 -20.85 -24.91
N GLN A 452 -12.27 -21.51 -25.17
CA GLN A 452 -12.51 -22.21 -26.44
C GLN A 452 -12.80 -21.30 -27.64
N ASN A 453 -13.13 -20.02 -27.40
CA ASN A 453 -13.58 -19.09 -28.44
C ASN A 453 -12.47 -18.18 -29.01
N GLY A 454 -11.22 -18.33 -28.56
CA GLY A 454 -10.01 -17.94 -29.32
C GLY A 454 -9.96 -16.49 -29.83
N LYS A 455 -10.41 -15.50 -29.05
CA LYS A 455 -10.19 -14.09 -29.39
C LYS A 455 -8.89 -13.60 -28.75
N ASN A 456 -8.03 -12.96 -29.56
CA ASN A 456 -6.86 -12.24 -29.10
C ASN A 456 -7.30 -11.11 -28.17
N ASP A 457 -7.19 -11.35 -26.87
CA ASP A 457 -7.50 -10.38 -25.82
C ASP A 457 -6.25 -9.57 -25.46
N GLU A 458 -6.44 -8.28 -25.19
CA GLU A 458 -5.41 -7.34 -24.72
C GLU A 458 -4.67 -7.92 -23.50
N ARG A 459 -5.35 -8.74 -22.68
CA ARG A 459 -4.77 -9.43 -21.50
C ARG A 459 -3.63 -10.38 -21.77
N THR A 460 -3.70 -11.12 -22.88
CA THR A 460 -2.71 -12.15 -23.17
C THR A 460 -1.56 -11.61 -23.99
N ALA A 461 -1.62 -10.34 -24.42
CA ALA A 461 -0.57 -9.72 -25.22
C ALA A 461 0.78 -9.74 -24.50
N MET A 462 0.80 -9.41 -23.20
CA MET A 462 2.03 -9.43 -22.41
C MET A 462 2.59 -10.86 -22.26
N LEU A 463 1.73 -11.81 -21.91
CA LEU A 463 2.07 -13.22 -21.78
C LEU A 463 2.62 -13.79 -23.10
N ASN A 464 1.94 -13.53 -24.22
CA ASN A 464 2.35 -13.96 -25.55
C ASN A 464 3.67 -13.32 -25.98
N THR A 465 3.87 -12.03 -25.71
CA THR A 465 5.09 -11.29 -26.07
C THR A 465 6.29 -11.92 -25.36
N LEU A 466 6.17 -12.15 -24.05
CA LEU A 466 7.23 -12.78 -23.27
C LEU A 466 7.40 -14.26 -23.65
N ALA A 467 6.31 -15.02 -23.81
CA ALA A 467 6.38 -16.42 -24.23
C ALA A 467 7.12 -16.57 -25.57
N TYR A 468 6.80 -15.74 -26.56
CA TYR A 468 7.49 -15.71 -27.85
C TYR A 468 8.96 -15.34 -27.68
N GLN A 469 9.27 -14.29 -26.92
CA GLN A 469 10.64 -13.87 -26.66
C GLN A 469 11.47 -15.00 -26.03
N LEU A 470 10.91 -15.72 -25.05
CA LEU A 470 11.57 -16.84 -24.38
C LEU A 470 11.79 -18.02 -25.34
N SER A 471 10.78 -18.40 -26.12
CA SER A 471 10.94 -19.46 -27.12
C SER A 471 12.05 -19.11 -28.13
N ASP A 472 12.06 -17.86 -28.58
CA ASP A 472 13.03 -17.39 -29.56
C ASP A 472 14.45 -17.33 -28.99
N MET A 473 14.61 -16.93 -27.73
CA MET A 473 15.89 -16.95 -27.02
C MET A 473 16.36 -18.37 -26.70
N ALA A 474 15.45 -19.33 -26.55
CA ALA A 474 15.79 -20.74 -26.44
C ALA A 474 16.29 -21.34 -27.76
N ASP A 475 15.72 -20.94 -28.90
CA ASP A 475 16.17 -21.37 -30.24
C ASP A 475 17.43 -20.64 -30.71
N ARG A 476 17.64 -19.42 -30.23
CA ARG A 476 18.78 -18.56 -30.59
C ARG A 476 19.49 -18.02 -29.33
N PRO A 477 20.16 -18.88 -28.54
CA PRO A 477 20.81 -18.49 -27.28
C PRO A 477 21.90 -17.42 -27.45
N ASP A 478 22.51 -17.35 -28.63
CA ASP A 478 23.50 -16.33 -29.02
C ASP A 478 22.92 -14.90 -29.00
N THR A 479 21.61 -14.75 -29.20
CA THR A 479 20.95 -13.43 -29.18
C THR A 479 20.64 -12.90 -27.78
N VAL A 480 20.75 -13.75 -26.74
CA VAL A 480 20.38 -13.44 -25.36
C VAL A 480 21.04 -12.16 -24.83
N PRO A 481 22.37 -11.96 -24.99
CA PRO A 481 23.02 -10.73 -24.50
C PRO A 481 22.39 -9.48 -25.09
N SER A 482 22.15 -9.43 -26.41
CA SER A 482 21.58 -8.25 -27.09
C SER A 482 20.15 -7.89 -26.68
N ARG A 483 19.44 -8.80 -25.98
CA ARG A 483 18.02 -8.68 -25.64
C ARG A 483 17.77 -8.63 -24.14
N ILE A 484 18.82 -8.55 -23.32
CA ILE A 484 18.70 -8.69 -21.87
C ILE A 484 17.85 -7.58 -21.23
N ASP A 485 17.92 -6.35 -21.75
CA ASP A 485 17.13 -5.22 -21.29
C ASP A 485 15.63 -5.40 -21.62
N GLN A 486 15.32 -5.88 -22.82
CA GLN A 486 13.95 -6.19 -23.21
C GLN A 486 13.40 -7.37 -22.41
N PHE A 487 14.22 -8.38 -22.13
CA PHE A 487 13.86 -9.51 -21.26
C PHE A 487 13.49 -9.01 -19.86
N LYS A 488 14.35 -8.20 -19.23
CA LYS A 488 14.08 -7.56 -17.94
C LYS A 488 12.79 -6.76 -17.95
N THR A 489 12.61 -5.90 -18.96
CA THR A 489 11.41 -5.07 -19.11
C THR A 489 10.16 -5.94 -19.24
N ASN A 490 10.23 -7.03 -20.00
CA ASN A 490 9.10 -7.92 -20.20
C ASN A 490 8.78 -8.75 -18.94
N VAL A 491 9.78 -9.18 -18.18
CA VAL A 491 9.55 -9.82 -16.86
C VAL A 491 8.91 -8.82 -15.88
N GLY A 492 9.36 -7.56 -15.87
CA GLY A 492 8.74 -6.48 -15.09
C GLY A 492 7.29 -6.22 -15.49
N GLY A 493 6.99 -6.21 -16.79
CA GLY A 493 5.63 -6.10 -17.29
C GLY A 493 4.74 -7.30 -16.93
N LEU A 494 5.29 -8.52 -16.82
CA LEU A 494 4.58 -9.69 -16.31
C LEU A 494 4.22 -9.53 -14.82
N GLY A 495 5.13 -8.96 -14.02
CA GLY A 495 4.85 -8.60 -12.62
C GLY A 495 3.78 -7.50 -12.46
N ALA A 496 3.71 -6.54 -13.39
CA ALA A 496 2.65 -5.53 -13.43
C ALA A 496 1.30 -6.14 -13.87
N TRP A 497 1.34 -7.08 -14.83
CA TRP A 497 0.18 -7.84 -15.24
C TRP A 497 -0.41 -8.64 -14.08
N LEU A 498 0.43 -9.32 -13.29
CA LEU A 498 0.01 -10.08 -12.10
C LEU A 498 -0.77 -9.19 -11.12
N LEU A 499 -0.27 -7.99 -10.83
CA LEU A 499 -0.95 -7.00 -9.99
C LEU A 499 -2.33 -6.62 -10.55
N SER A 500 -2.40 -6.35 -11.85
CA SER A 500 -3.65 -5.91 -12.49
C SER A 500 -4.75 -6.98 -12.52
N VAL A 501 -4.38 -8.25 -12.66
CA VAL A 501 -5.35 -9.37 -12.71
C VAL A 501 -5.76 -9.82 -11.30
N ASN A 502 -4.87 -9.64 -10.32
CA ASN A 502 -5.18 -9.89 -8.91
C ASN A 502 -6.21 -8.90 -8.34
N GLU A 503 -6.36 -7.71 -8.95
CA GLU A 503 -7.35 -6.72 -8.55
C GLU A 503 -8.72 -7.01 -9.19
N GLN A 504 -9.74 -7.20 -8.36
CA GLN A 504 -11.10 -7.56 -8.75
C GLN A 504 -12.11 -6.46 -8.37
N PRO A 505 -12.02 -5.23 -8.89
CA PRO A 505 -12.90 -4.12 -8.51
C PRO A 505 -14.35 -4.34 -8.96
N LEU A 506 -15.31 -3.88 -8.14
CA LEU A 506 -16.74 -3.90 -8.43
C LEU A 506 -17.44 -2.76 -7.69
N ALA A 507 -18.21 -1.95 -8.38
CA ALA A 507 -19.13 -1.01 -7.74
C ALA A 507 -20.53 -1.60 -7.65
N ILE A 508 -21.24 -1.32 -6.55
CA ILE A 508 -22.64 -1.69 -6.33
C ILE A 508 -23.44 -0.43 -6.02
N ASP A 509 -24.58 -0.29 -6.68
CA ASP A 509 -25.61 0.71 -6.37
C ASP A 509 -26.57 0.12 -5.34
N TYR A 510 -27.23 -1.00 -5.66
CA TYR A 510 -28.09 -1.72 -4.69
C TYR A 510 -28.20 -3.21 -4.99
N LEU A 511 -28.58 -3.97 -3.96
CA LEU A 511 -29.02 -5.35 -4.05
C LEU A 511 -30.55 -5.40 -4.09
N THR A 512 -31.10 -6.37 -4.81
CA THR A 512 -32.54 -6.60 -4.93
C THR A 512 -32.86 -8.04 -4.59
N LEU A 513 -33.72 -8.24 -3.57
CA LEU A 513 -34.35 -9.52 -3.28
C LEU A 513 -35.78 -9.48 -3.81
N SER A 514 -36.10 -10.32 -4.79
CA SER A 514 -37.42 -10.28 -5.43
C SER A 514 -38.05 -11.66 -5.59
N SER A 515 -39.36 -11.66 -5.84
CA SER A 515 -40.03 -12.81 -6.42
C SER A 515 -39.36 -13.21 -7.74
N PRO A 516 -39.28 -14.52 -8.06
CA PRO A 516 -38.83 -14.97 -9.36
C PRO A 516 -39.64 -14.33 -10.48
N GLN A 517 -38.99 -13.99 -11.61
CA GLN A 517 -39.62 -13.35 -12.78
C GLN A 517 -40.19 -11.94 -12.56
N ALA A 518 -39.93 -11.31 -11.39
CA ALA A 518 -40.28 -9.92 -11.18
C ALA A 518 -39.51 -9.01 -12.15
N LYS A 519 -40.19 -8.00 -12.72
CA LYS A 519 -39.54 -7.05 -13.64
C LYS A 519 -38.61 -6.12 -12.86
N LEU A 520 -37.30 -6.31 -13.03
CA LEU A 520 -36.28 -5.51 -12.37
C LEU A 520 -36.22 -4.08 -12.93
N PRO A 521 -35.80 -3.08 -12.12
CA PRO A 521 -35.61 -1.71 -12.59
C PRO A 521 -34.55 -1.63 -13.69
N ASN A 522 -34.67 -0.64 -14.58
CA ASN A 522 -33.65 -0.37 -15.58
C ASN A 522 -32.36 0.12 -14.89
N PRO A 523 -31.21 -0.52 -15.12
CA PRO A 523 -29.98 -0.16 -14.43
C PRO A 523 -29.35 1.15 -14.95
N GLU A 524 -29.66 1.55 -16.18
CA GLU A 524 -29.04 2.70 -16.84
C GLU A 524 -30.10 3.71 -17.31
N ALA A 525 -29.70 4.99 -17.31
CA ALA A 525 -30.51 6.08 -17.78
C ALA A 525 -30.53 6.17 -19.31
N THR A 526 -31.69 6.51 -19.85
CA THR A 526 -31.84 6.78 -21.28
C THR A 526 -31.01 8.00 -21.72
N ALA A 527 -30.64 8.06 -23.01
CA ALA A 527 -29.88 9.17 -23.57
C ALA A 527 -30.52 10.55 -23.29
N TRP A 528 -31.85 10.62 -23.30
CA TRP A 528 -32.59 11.85 -22.97
C TRP A 528 -32.46 12.25 -21.49
N GLN A 529 -32.52 11.28 -20.57
CA GLN A 529 -32.29 11.54 -19.14
C GLN A 529 -30.85 12.02 -18.90
N LYS A 530 -29.84 11.39 -19.55
CA LYS A 530 -28.43 11.80 -19.49
C LYS A 530 -28.23 13.23 -20.04
N PHE A 531 -28.88 13.58 -21.16
CA PHE A 531 -28.81 14.92 -21.73
C PHE A 531 -29.42 15.96 -20.78
N LYS A 532 -30.65 15.71 -20.30
CA LYS A 532 -31.34 16.62 -19.36
C LYS A 532 -30.53 16.85 -18.08
N SER A 533 -29.98 15.78 -17.51
CA SER A 533 -29.17 15.89 -16.28
C SER A 533 -27.86 16.64 -16.53
N SER A 534 -27.20 16.40 -17.66
CA SER A 534 -25.95 17.08 -18.03
C SER A 534 -26.15 18.57 -18.27
N SER A 535 -27.22 18.97 -18.97
CA SER A 535 -27.54 20.40 -19.16
C SER A 535 -27.82 21.09 -17.82
N ALA A 536 -28.54 20.42 -16.91
CA ALA A 536 -28.81 20.97 -15.59
C ALA A 536 -27.54 21.06 -14.72
N ALA A 537 -26.65 20.06 -14.80
CA ALA A 537 -25.36 20.06 -14.11
C ALA A 537 -24.42 21.17 -14.64
N PHE A 538 -24.40 21.40 -15.95
CA PHE A 538 -23.66 22.50 -16.57
C PHE A 538 -24.13 23.86 -16.05
N ILE A 539 -25.45 24.08 -16.03
CA ILE A 539 -26.01 25.33 -15.46
C ILE A 539 -25.64 25.46 -13.99
N ALA A 540 -25.74 24.40 -13.20
CA ALA A 540 -25.37 24.43 -11.78
C ALA A 540 -23.88 24.77 -11.56
N SER A 541 -22.98 24.38 -12.46
CA SER A 541 -21.55 24.66 -12.34
C SER A 541 -21.17 26.15 -12.40
N PHE A 542 -22.03 27.02 -12.95
CA PHE A 542 -21.82 28.46 -12.91
C PHE A 542 -22.14 29.10 -11.56
N PHE A 543 -22.87 28.39 -10.70
CA PHE A 543 -23.33 28.88 -9.40
C PHE A 543 -22.73 28.12 -8.22
N GLU A 544 -22.19 26.92 -8.46
CA GLU A 544 -21.54 26.07 -7.45
C GLU A 544 -20.02 26.15 -7.59
N ASN A 545 -19.33 26.55 -6.51
CA ASN A 545 -17.86 26.64 -6.50
C ASN A 545 -17.24 25.36 -5.91
N TYR A 546 -16.86 24.42 -6.77
CA TYR A 546 -16.32 23.12 -6.37
C TYR A 546 -14.90 23.16 -5.78
N ASP A 547 -14.16 24.28 -5.93
CA ASP A 547 -12.79 24.43 -5.44
C ASP A 547 -12.72 25.11 -4.05
N GLN A 548 -13.82 25.68 -3.58
CA GLN A 548 -13.90 26.26 -2.23
C GLN A 548 -14.18 25.18 -1.19
N LEU A 549 -13.12 24.75 -0.51
CA LEU A 549 -13.21 23.86 0.64
C LEU A 549 -13.71 24.59 1.91
N SER A 550 -13.90 25.91 1.95
CA SER A 550 -14.54 26.58 3.09
C SER A 550 -15.37 27.79 2.65
N ASN A 551 -16.52 27.99 3.30
CA ASN A 551 -17.42 29.14 3.10
C ASN A 551 -17.31 30.18 4.23
N ALA A 552 -16.25 30.16 5.04
CA ALA A 552 -15.98 31.27 5.92
C ALA A 552 -15.74 32.52 5.05
N LYS A 553 -16.75 33.41 4.96
CA LYS A 553 -16.55 34.77 4.44
C LYS A 553 -15.28 35.30 5.08
N GLU A 554 -14.36 35.84 4.26
CA GLU A 554 -13.15 36.51 4.75
C GLU A 554 -13.56 37.59 5.76
N GLY A 555 -13.57 37.20 7.03
CA GLY A 555 -13.90 38.02 8.18
C GLY A 555 -12.68 38.07 9.08
N ALA A 556 -12.58 39.13 9.88
CA ALA A 556 -11.38 39.43 10.66
C ALA A 556 -11.01 38.38 11.73
N ASP A 557 -11.83 37.35 11.96
CA ASP A 557 -11.75 36.43 13.10
C ASP A 557 -11.41 34.96 12.75
N SER A 558 -11.12 34.61 11.48
CA SER A 558 -10.72 33.24 11.09
C SER A 558 -9.21 33.10 10.87
N VAL A 559 -8.62 31.96 11.24
CA VAL A 559 -7.21 31.63 10.94
C VAL A 559 -7.11 31.04 9.53
N SER A 560 -6.34 31.66 8.64
CA SER A 560 -6.07 31.13 7.30
C SER A 560 -4.94 30.10 7.34
N VAL A 561 -5.27 28.87 6.95
CA VAL A 561 -4.32 27.74 6.87
C VAL A 561 -4.14 27.35 5.42
N TRP A 562 -2.91 27.31 4.93
CA TRP A 562 -2.62 26.82 3.58
C TRP A 562 -1.99 25.43 3.65
N VAL A 563 -2.38 24.59 2.70
CA VAL A 563 -1.82 23.25 2.51
C VAL A 563 -1.37 23.12 1.06
N THR A 564 -0.19 22.53 0.87
CA THR A 564 0.46 22.33 -0.44
C THR A 564 0.39 20.88 -0.93
N SER A 565 -0.34 20.04 -0.18
CA SER A 565 -0.51 18.60 -0.39
C SER A 565 -1.44 18.23 -1.54
N ALA A 566 -1.65 16.93 -1.78
CA ALA A 566 -2.75 16.46 -2.62
C ALA A 566 -4.14 16.87 -2.07
N ARG A 567 -5.15 16.95 -2.95
CA ARG A 567 -6.53 17.32 -2.60
C ARG A 567 -7.15 16.40 -1.54
N ASP A 568 -6.89 15.11 -1.61
CA ASP A 568 -7.42 14.12 -0.64
C ASP A 568 -6.89 14.36 0.79
N GLN A 569 -5.62 14.76 0.91
CA GLN A 569 -5.02 15.16 2.19
C GLN A 569 -5.71 16.42 2.73
N ALA A 570 -5.92 17.43 1.88
CA ALA A 570 -6.59 18.67 2.26
C ALA A 570 -8.04 18.43 2.73
N GLN A 571 -8.79 17.56 2.06
CA GLN A 571 -10.14 17.17 2.49
C GLN A 571 -10.15 16.45 3.84
N THR A 572 -9.18 15.57 4.07
CA THR A 572 -9.04 14.86 5.36
C THR A 572 -8.73 15.84 6.49
N ILE A 573 -7.82 16.80 6.26
CA ILE A 573 -7.50 17.87 7.22
C ILE A 573 -8.75 18.70 7.54
N LYS A 574 -9.50 19.11 6.50
CA LYS A 574 -10.76 19.85 6.68
C LYS A 574 -11.75 19.09 7.55
N LYS A 575 -11.96 17.80 7.29
CA LYS A 575 -12.86 16.96 8.08
C LYS A 575 -12.44 16.94 9.55
N LEU A 576 -11.15 16.71 9.83
CA LEU A 576 -10.63 16.71 11.20
C LEU A 576 -10.81 18.06 11.90
N ILE A 577 -10.64 19.16 11.18
CA ILE A 577 -10.89 20.52 11.68
C ILE A 577 -12.35 20.67 12.13
N ASP A 578 -13.29 20.31 11.26
CA ASP A 578 -14.72 20.50 11.50
C ASP A 578 -15.27 19.57 12.57
N GLU A 579 -14.70 18.36 12.71
CA GLU A 579 -15.16 17.36 13.69
C GLU A 579 -14.54 17.56 15.07
N THR A 580 -13.27 17.96 15.14
CA THR A 580 -12.50 17.88 16.39
C THR A 580 -11.92 19.20 16.86
N PHE A 581 -11.58 20.13 15.96
CA PHE A 581 -10.94 21.39 16.33
C PHE A 581 -11.96 22.50 16.56
N THR A 582 -12.72 22.87 15.53
CA THR A 582 -13.65 24.00 15.58
C THR A 582 -14.76 23.80 16.61
N PRO A 583 -15.38 22.61 16.79
CA PRO A 583 -16.38 22.41 17.83
C PRO A 583 -15.84 22.52 19.26
N LYS A 584 -14.59 22.09 19.49
CA LYS A 584 -13.97 22.13 20.83
C LYS A 584 -13.43 23.51 21.21
N THR A 585 -12.92 24.25 20.23
CA THR A 585 -12.21 25.51 20.47
C THR A 585 -13.03 26.76 20.14
N GLY A 586 -14.07 26.62 19.32
CA GLY A 586 -14.80 27.74 18.72
C GLY A 586 -14.01 28.52 17.66
N ILE A 587 -12.78 28.11 17.34
CA ILE A 587 -11.91 28.79 16.38
C ILE A 587 -12.25 28.32 14.97
N LYS A 588 -12.49 29.28 14.07
CA LYS A 588 -12.76 29.01 12.65
C LYS A 588 -11.47 28.96 11.86
N ILE A 589 -11.30 27.89 11.09
CA ILE A 589 -10.15 27.71 10.19
C ILE A 589 -10.61 27.87 8.74
N ASN A 590 -9.91 28.71 7.98
CA ASN A 590 -10.08 28.83 6.54
C ASN A 590 -8.94 28.07 5.84
N LEU A 591 -9.18 26.79 5.54
CA LEU A 591 -8.23 25.92 4.84
C LEU A 591 -8.26 26.19 3.32
N LYS A 592 -7.10 26.50 2.73
CA LYS A 592 -6.92 26.67 1.28
C LYS A 592 -5.86 25.71 0.75
N LEU A 593 -6.20 24.97 -0.30
CA LEU A 593 -5.24 24.19 -1.09
C LEU A 593 -4.56 25.12 -2.10
N VAL A 594 -3.23 25.21 -2.06
CA VAL A 594 -2.43 26.08 -2.93
C VAL A 594 -1.22 25.33 -3.48
N SER A 595 -0.63 25.80 -4.57
CA SER A 595 0.66 25.28 -5.01
C SER A 595 1.81 25.87 -4.17
N ALA A 596 2.87 25.08 -3.92
CA ALA A 596 3.95 25.45 -3.01
C ALA A 596 4.72 26.71 -3.46
N ASP A 597 4.87 26.89 -4.77
CA ASP A 597 5.51 28.03 -5.43
C ASP A 597 4.80 29.38 -5.19
N ILE A 598 3.53 29.36 -4.79
CA ILE A 598 2.75 30.58 -4.48
C ILE A 598 3.01 31.09 -3.05
N LEU A 599 3.57 30.26 -2.17
CA LEU A 599 3.75 30.61 -0.76
C LEU A 599 4.72 31.78 -0.56
N LEU A 600 5.91 31.74 -1.18
CA LEU A 600 6.90 32.84 -1.10
C LEU A 600 6.35 34.16 -1.66
N PRO A 601 5.88 34.22 -2.93
CA PRO A 601 5.40 35.48 -3.52
C PRO A 601 4.23 36.08 -2.71
N SER A 602 3.32 35.24 -2.21
CA SER A 602 2.17 35.69 -1.44
C SER A 602 2.57 36.27 -0.08
N THR A 603 3.52 35.64 0.61
CA THR A 603 4.05 36.15 1.88
C THR A 603 4.78 37.48 1.68
N VAL A 604 5.61 37.61 0.64
CA VAL A 604 6.28 38.87 0.29
C VAL A 604 5.26 39.96 -0.06
N ALA A 605 4.21 39.62 -0.81
CA ALA A 605 3.12 40.52 -1.15
C ALA A 605 2.19 40.87 0.03
N GLY A 606 2.42 40.28 1.21
CA GLY A 606 1.59 40.51 2.40
C GLY A 606 0.21 39.87 2.35
N LYS A 607 0.01 38.90 1.46
CA LYS A 607 -1.24 38.13 1.26
C LYS A 607 -1.07 36.64 1.59
N GLY A 608 0.00 36.29 2.30
CA GLY A 608 0.25 34.92 2.75
C GLY A 608 -0.73 34.48 3.86
N PRO A 609 -0.76 33.18 4.18
CA PRO A 609 -1.61 32.62 5.24
C PRO A 609 -1.13 33.00 6.63
N ASP A 610 -1.94 32.68 7.65
CA ASP A 610 -1.50 32.73 9.05
C ASP A 610 -0.60 31.52 9.38
N VAL A 611 -0.97 30.34 8.87
CA VAL A 611 -0.27 29.06 9.05
C VAL A 611 -0.10 28.34 7.71
N ALA A 612 1.05 27.72 7.47
CA ALA A 612 1.24 26.79 6.36
C ALA A 612 1.66 25.42 6.86
N LEU A 613 1.01 24.38 6.35
CA LEU A 613 1.32 22.98 6.58
C LEU A 613 2.30 22.46 5.53
N GLN A 614 3.01 21.39 5.84
CA GLN A 614 3.95 20.68 4.97
C GLN A 614 5.04 21.58 4.38
N ALA A 615 5.53 22.53 5.18
CA ALA A 615 6.66 23.36 4.80
C ALA A 615 7.94 22.50 4.78
N PRO A 616 8.74 22.54 3.69
CA PRO A 616 10.04 21.88 3.63
C PRO A 616 11.01 22.38 4.72
N ASN A 617 11.98 21.55 5.10
CA ASN A 617 12.88 21.81 6.23
C ASN A 617 13.69 23.10 6.15
N ASP A 618 14.04 23.57 4.95
CA ASP A 618 14.83 24.78 4.73
C ASP A 618 14.01 26.07 4.88
N LEU A 619 12.70 26.01 4.65
CA LEU A 619 11.83 27.19 4.57
C LEU A 619 11.79 28.00 5.89
N PRO A 620 11.59 27.40 7.08
CA PRO A 620 11.34 28.16 8.31
C PRO A 620 12.46 29.13 8.67
N VAL A 621 13.72 28.65 8.70
CA VAL A 621 14.88 29.50 9.05
C VAL A 621 15.19 30.52 7.96
N ASN A 622 15.07 30.14 6.69
CA ASN A 622 15.24 31.07 5.59
C ASN A 622 14.24 32.24 5.65
N TYR A 623 13.00 32.00 6.08
CA TYR A 623 12.02 33.09 6.22
C TYR A 623 12.12 33.82 7.56
N ALA A 624 12.52 33.12 8.63
CA ALA A 624 12.78 33.72 9.93
C ALA A 624 13.89 34.77 9.86
N SER A 625 14.98 34.47 9.14
CA SER A 625 16.08 35.42 8.90
C SER A 625 15.64 36.69 8.15
N ARG A 626 14.55 36.62 7.39
CA ARG A 626 13.88 37.74 6.70
C ARG A 626 12.76 38.37 7.53
N ASN A 627 12.66 38.03 8.80
CA ASN A 627 11.63 38.52 9.73
C ASN A 627 10.19 38.18 9.30
N ALA A 628 9.99 37.10 8.53
CA ALA A 628 8.69 36.70 7.99
C ALA A 628 7.99 35.61 8.80
N MET A 629 8.71 34.91 9.68
CA MET A 629 8.17 33.84 10.55
C MET A 629 7.98 34.30 12.00
N GLN A 630 6.98 33.73 12.65
CA GLN A 630 6.74 33.89 14.09
C GLN A 630 7.67 32.94 14.86
N ASP A 631 8.34 33.47 15.89
CA ASP A 631 9.04 32.65 16.87
C ASP A 631 8.01 31.91 17.74
N LEU A 632 8.02 30.59 17.70
CA LEU A 632 7.11 29.73 18.44
C LEU A 632 7.56 29.51 19.88
N SER A 633 8.82 29.75 20.20
CA SER A 633 9.35 29.57 21.56
C SER A 633 8.79 30.58 22.57
N VAL A 634 8.13 31.63 22.09
CA VAL A 634 7.46 32.65 22.92
C VAL A 634 6.16 32.15 23.55
N PHE A 635 5.57 31.06 23.06
CA PHE A 635 4.32 30.53 23.58
C PHE A 635 4.58 29.75 24.89
N PRO A 636 3.80 29.96 25.97
CA PRO A 636 4.11 29.43 27.30
C PRO A 636 4.24 27.90 27.38
N ASP A 637 3.48 27.16 26.57
CA ASP A 637 3.44 25.70 26.52
C ASP A 637 4.35 25.10 25.43
N PHE A 638 5.13 25.92 24.72
CA PHE A 638 6.02 25.48 23.65
C PHE A 638 6.92 24.30 24.06
N ASN A 639 7.52 24.34 25.26
CA ASN A 639 8.38 23.25 25.74
C ASN A 639 7.63 21.93 25.93
N SER A 640 6.36 22.00 26.33
CA SER A 640 5.49 20.82 26.44
C SER A 640 5.21 20.24 25.04
N VAL A 641 4.90 21.10 24.07
CA VAL A 641 4.65 20.72 22.67
C VAL A 641 5.92 20.16 22.01
N LYS A 642 7.07 20.79 22.24
CA LYS A 642 8.39 20.38 21.73
C LYS A 642 8.77 18.97 22.20
N SER A 643 8.39 18.57 23.42
CA SER A 643 8.73 17.25 23.96
C SER A 643 8.08 16.06 23.24
N ARG A 644 7.09 16.33 22.38
CA ARG A 644 6.43 15.33 21.51
C ARG A 644 7.32 14.84 20.36
N PHE A 645 8.38 15.60 20.04
CA PHE A 645 9.25 15.37 18.89
C PHE A 645 10.66 14.98 19.33
N SER A 646 11.38 14.31 18.43
CA SER A 646 12.80 14.03 18.65
C SER A 646 13.63 15.32 18.52
N GLU A 647 14.76 15.39 19.22
CA GLU A 647 15.69 16.52 19.07
C GLU A 647 16.10 16.70 17.60
N SER A 648 16.36 15.57 16.93
CA SER A 648 16.78 15.54 15.53
C SER A 648 15.79 16.16 14.54
N SER A 649 14.48 16.10 14.79
CA SER A 649 13.48 16.75 13.92
C SER A 649 13.29 18.23 14.22
N MET A 650 13.68 18.71 15.41
CA MET A 650 13.57 20.12 15.79
C MET A 650 14.74 20.98 15.28
N VAL A 651 15.92 20.38 15.13
CA VAL A 651 17.18 21.07 14.73
C VAL A 651 17.05 21.93 13.46
N PRO A 652 16.40 21.48 12.36
CA PRO A 652 16.27 22.31 11.15
C PRO A 652 15.46 23.60 11.36
N TYR A 653 14.69 23.69 12.44
CA TYR A 653 13.78 24.81 12.72
C TYR A 653 14.31 25.79 13.78
N GLU A 654 15.51 25.52 14.30
CA GLU A 654 16.17 26.37 15.28
C GLU A 654 17.02 27.45 14.59
N PHE A 655 16.85 28.69 15.02
CA PHE A 655 17.70 29.78 14.57
C PHE A 655 17.88 30.81 15.70
N SER A 656 19.14 31.05 16.08
CA SER A 656 19.51 31.98 17.16
C SER A 656 18.83 31.69 18.51
N GLY A 657 18.62 30.40 18.84
CA GLY A 657 17.97 29.95 20.08
C GLY A 657 16.44 29.99 20.08
N SER A 658 15.83 30.47 18.98
CA SER A 658 14.38 30.51 18.75
C SER A 658 13.96 29.40 17.78
N TYR A 659 12.68 29.00 17.82
CA TYR A 659 12.13 27.94 16.96
C TYR A 659 11.01 28.48 16.07
N TYR A 660 11.03 28.13 14.78
CA TYR A 660 10.14 28.75 13.78
C TYR A 660 9.17 27.78 13.08
N ALA A 661 9.19 26.51 13.47
CA ALA A 661 8.23 25.50 13.03
C ALA A 661 8.05 24.40 14.08
N LEU A 662 6.95 23.65 13.98
CA LEU A 662 6.81 22.34 14.63
C LEU A 662 6.96 21.24 13.59
N PRO A 663 7.68 20.13 13.87
CA PRO A 663 7.77 19.00 12.96
C PRO A 663 6.41 18.36 12.69
N GLU A 664 6.12 18.04 11.44
CA GLU A 664 4.95 17.27 11.01
C GLU A 664 5.34 15.86 10.59
N THR A 665 6.38 15.76 9.75
CA THR A 665 6.93 14.48 9.29
C THR A 665 8.40 14.37 9.66
N GLN A 666 8.85 13.14 9.90
CA GLN A 666 10.25 12.84 10.09
C GLN A 666 10.62 11.58 9.32
N THR A 667 11.56 11.70 8.39
CA THR A 667 12.05 10.58 7.58
C THR A 667 13.57 10.44 7.69
N PHE A 668 14.09 9.23 7.47
CA PHE A 668 15.52 8.93 7.56
C PHE A 668 15.85 7.61 6.85
N PRO A 669 17.12 7.43 6.41
CA PRO A 669 17.52 6.23 5.70
C PRO A 669 17.68 5.00 6.61
N VAL A 670 17.35 3.82 6.05
CA VAL A 670 17.56 2.48 6.61
C VAL A 670 18.14 1.56 5.53
N LEU A 671 18.73 0.43 5.92
CA LEU A 671 19.25 -0.58 4.99
C LEU A 671 18.16 -1.58 4.62
N PHE A 672 17.80 -1.69 3.34
CA PHE A 672 16.94 -2.73 2.80
C PHE A 672 17.77 -3.86 2.21
N TYR A 673 17.35 -5.11 2.41
CA TYR A 673 18.02 -6.28 1.84
C TYR A 673 17.06 -7.44 1.50
N ARG A 674 17.41 -8.19 0.45
CA ARG A 674 16.75 -9.41 0.00
C ARG A 674 17.34 -10.62 0.72
N LYS A 675 16.58 -11.26 1.61
CA LYS A 675 17.01 -12.44 2.36
C LYS A 675 17.26 -13.63 1.44
N ASP A 676 16.36 -13.84 0.49
CA ASP A 676 16.49 -14.91 -0.51
C ASP A 676 17.78 -14.78 -1.34
N ILE A 677 18.22 -13.56 -1.66
CA ILE A 677 19.46 -13.37 -2.43
C ILE A 677 20.68 -13.36 -1.49
N LEU A 678 20.64 -12.54 -0.43
CA LEU A 678 21.81 -12.35 0.43
C LEU A 678 22.09 -13.59 1.29
N GLU A 679 21.08 -14.15 1.94
CA GLU A 679 21.22 -15.27 2.88
C GLU A 679 21.11 -16.63 2.17
N ASP A 680 20.14 -16.80 1.25
CA ASP A 680 19.92 -18.11 0.63
C ASP A 680 20.83 -18.36 -0.58
N GLU A 681 20.99 -17.40 -1.50
CA GLU A 681 21.86 -17.56 -2.69
C GLU A 681 23.34 -17.29 -2.37
N LEU A 682 23.66 -16.15 -1.76
CA LEU A 682 25.04 -15.71 -1.53
C LEU A 682 25.65 -16.22 -0.22
N LYS A 683 24.84 -16.76 0.71
CA LYS A 683 25.28 -17.23 2.04
C LYS A 683 25.98 -16.13 2.87
N MET A 684 25.51 -14.91 2.74
CA MET A 684 26.02 -13.73 3.44
C MET A 684 25.01 -13.19 4.46
N LYS A 685 25.52 -12.46 5.44
CA LYS A 685 24.68 -11.78 6.44
C LYS A 685 24.52 -10.30 6.06
N PRO A 686 23.45 -9.63 6.50
CA PRO A 686 23.31 -8.18 6.34
C PRO A 686 24.50 -7.43 6.98
N PRO A 687 25.17 -6.53 6.25
CA PRO A 687 26.37 -5.85 6.71
C PRO A 687 26.08 -4.99 7.94
N GLN A 688 26.95 -5.07 8.95
CA GLN A 688 26.83 -4.26 10.16
C GLN A 688 27.70 -3.01 10.09
N THR A 689 28.78 -3.04 9.32
CA THR A 689 29.80 -2.00 9.21
C THR A 689 30.11 -1.62 7.77
N TRP A 690 30.74 -0.46 7.56
CA TRP A 690 31.19 -0.06 6.22
C TRP A 690 32.29 -0.99 5.68
N GLU A 691 33.12 -1.57 6.54
CA GLU A 691 34.05 -2.63 6.14
C GLU A 691 33.30 -3.86 5.59
N ASP A 692 32.22 -4.29 6.25
CA ASP A 692 31.39 -5.40 5.73
C ASP A 692 30.78 -5.04 4.36
N VAL A 693 30.44 -3.77 4.12
CA VAL A 693 29.96 -3.31 2.81
C VAL A 693 31.08 -3.41 1.76
N TYR A 694 32.30 -2.97 2.09
CA TYR A 694 33.44 -3.09 1.18
C TYR A 694 33.79 -4.54 0.87
N ASP A 695 33.67 -5.46 1.84
CA ASP A 695 33.89 -6.89 1.64
C ASP A 695 32.76 -7.55 0.83
N LEU A 696 31.54 -7.04 0.95
CA LEU A 696 30.37 -7.49 0.20
C LEU A 696 30.42 -7.08 -1.27
N LEU A 697 30.92 -5.87 -1.58
CA LEU A 697 30.90 -5.29 -2.93
C LEU A 697 31.55 -6.18 -4.01
N PRO A 698 32.77 -6.74 -3.82
CA PRO A 698 33.37 -7.66 -4.80
C PRO A 698 32.51 -8.89 -5.08
N THR A 699 31.83 -9.42 -4.07
CA THR A 699 30.92 -10.56 -4.22
C THR A 699 29.72 -10.15 -5.07
N LEU A 700 29.07 -9.03 -4.75
CA LEU A 700 27.97 -8.51 -5.56
C LEU A 700 28.41 -8.28 -7.01
N GLN A 701 29.54 -7.61 -7.23
CA GLN A 701 30.09 -7.33 -8.56
C GLN A 701 30.43 -8.60 -9.35
N LYS A 702 30.99 -9.64 -8.70
CA LYS A 702 31.25 -10.94 -9.34
C LYS A 702 29.97 -11.60 -9.86
N HIS A 703 28.85 -11.34 -9.19
CA HIS A 703 27.52 -11.80 -9.60
C HIS A 703 26.75 -10.75 -10.43
N ASN A 704 27.37 -9.62 -10.79
CA ASN A 704 26.74 -8.46 -11.46
C ASN A 704 25.50 -7.90 -10.72
N LEU A 705 25.51 -8.04 -9.40
CA LEU A 705 24.53 -7.47 -8.47
C LEU A 705 25.04 -6.11 -7.96
N GLN A 706 24.12 -5.29 -7.47
CA GLN A 706 24.39 -3.90 -7.11
C GLN A 706 24.11 -3.62 -5.63
N PHE A 707 24.89 -2.71 -5.07
CA PHE A 707 24.60 -2.04 -3.82
C PHE A 707 24.05 -0.64 -4.10
N GLY A 708 22.95 -0.27 -3.43
CA GLY A 708 22.34 1.06 -3.56
C GLY A 708 22.73 2.01 -2.43
N LEU A 709 23.05 3.25 -2.78
CA LEU A 709 23.10 4.38 -1.85
C LEU A 709 22.01 5.41 -2.20
N PRO A 710 21.51 6.19 -1.23
CA PRO A 710 20.53 7.24 -1.50
C PRO A 710 21.11 8.23 -2.49
N GLN A 711 20.56 8.27 -3.71
CA GLN A 711 20.88 9.23 -4.77
C GLN A 711 19.60 9.65 -5.47
N LYS A 712 19.63 10.84 -6.06
CA LYS A 712 18.45 11.41 -6.72
C LYS A 712 18.30 10.83 -8.13
N PRO A 713 17.09 10.39 -8.52
CA PRO A 713 16.84 9.91 -9.87
C PRO A 713 16.93 11.08 -10.86
N LEU A 714 17.72 10.92 -11.92
CA LEU A 714 17.93 11.92 -12.96
C LEU A 714 17.18 11.54 -14.24
N ASN A 715 16.64 12.53 -14.94
CA ASN A 715 16.08 12.35 -16.27
C ASN A 715 17.23 12.25 -17.29
N THR A 716 16.90 11.92 -18.54
CA THR A 716 17.88 11.77 -19.64
C THR A 716 18.71 13.03 -19.90
N PHE A 717 18.28 14.19 -19.42
CA PHE A 717 18.97 15.48 -19.52
C PHE A 717 19.79 15.83 -18.26
N GLY A 718 19.86 14.94 -17.27
CA GLY A 718 20.58 15.17 -16.01
C GLY A 718 19.85 16.07 -15.01
N ASN A 719 18.56 16.35 -15.23
CA ASN A 719 17.71 17.07 -14.28
C ASN A 719 17.05 16.10 -13.31
N ASP A 720 16.76 16.55 -12.10
CA ASP A 720 16.01 15.77 -11.11
C ASP A 720 14.61 15.38 -11.66
N LEU A 721 14.22 14.10 -11.49
CA LEU A 721 12.93 13.57 -11.93
C LEU A 721 11.77 13.93 -10.98
N GLU A 722 12.07 14.19 -9.71
CA GLU A 722 11.09 14.40 -8.64
C GLU A 722 10.95 15.88 -8.27
N THR A 723 12.02 16.68 -8.36
CA THR A 723 11.96 18.13 -8.11
C THR A 723 12.12 18.95 -9.40
N ARG A 724 11.07 19.73 -9.72
CA ARG A 724 11.14 20.78 -10.77
C ARG A 724 11.80 22.07 -10.27
N ASP A 725 12.04 22.18 -8.97
CA ASP A 725 12.70 23.33 -8.34
C ASP A 725 14.22 23.09 -8.26
N ILE A 726 14.96 23.65 -9.20
CA ILE A 726 16.43 23.56 -9.28
C ILE A 726 17.10 24.56 -8.30
N ILE A 727 16.30 25.35 -7.57
CA ILE A 727 16.77 26.51 -6.78
C ILE A 727 17.20 26.12 -5.37
N THR A 728 16.47 25.24 -4.67
CA THR A 728 16.78 24.78 -3.30
C THR A 728 16.91 23.26 -3.29
N LEU A 729 18.02 22.73 -2.74
CA LEU A 729 18.23 21.29 -2.64
C LEU A 729 18.73 20.92 -1.24
N PRO A 730 18.08 19.98 -0.53
CA PRO A 730 18.60 19.49 0.74
C PRO A 730 19.92 18.73 0.54
N PRO A 731 20.83 18.73 1.53
CA PRO A 731 22.06 17.94 1.46
C PRO A 731 21.78 16.44 1.23
N ASN A 732 22.67 15.78 0.49
CA ASN A 732 22.50 14.37 0.14
C ASN A 732 22.52 13.48 1.40
N PRO A 733 21.54 12.57 1.60
CA PRO A 733 21.48 11.70 2.78
C PRO A 733 22.69 10.78 2.96
N ALA A 734 23.33 10.35 1.86
CA ALA A 734 24.53 9.53 1.92
C ALA A 734 25.71 10.31 2.52
N LEU A 735 25.96 11.54 2.04
CA LEU A 735 27.00 12.39 2.61
C LEU A 735 26.73 12.72 4.09
N ALA A 736 25.49 13.07 4.43
CA ALA A 736 25.11 13.36 5.82
C ALA A 736 25.41 12.17 6.75
N MET A 737 25.12 10.95 6.31
CA MET A 737 25.41 9.72 7.04
C MET A 737 26.92 9.52 7.25
N PHE A 738 27.75 9.58 6.20
CA PHE A 738 29.20 9.44 6.35
C PHE A 738 29.80 10.53 7.25
N LEU A 739 29.40 11.78 7.03
CA LEU A 739 29.84 12.93 7.80
C LEU A 739 29.54 12.75 9.29
N TYR A 740 28.29 12.43 9.65
CA TYR A 740 27.89 12.33 11.05
C TYR A 740 28.45 11.12 11.78
N GLN A 741 28.69 10.01 11.09
CA GLN A 741 29.36 8.85 11.69
C GLN A 741 30.83 9.14 12.05
N HIS A 742 31.44 10.15 11.44
CA HIS A 742 32.82 10.58 11.69
C HIS A 742 32.95 11.92 12.43
N ASP A 743 31.93 12.34 13.19
CA ASP A 743 31.91 13.61 13.95
C ASP A 743 31.99 14.88 13.08
N GLY A 744 31.79 14.77 11.77
CA GLY A 744 31.71 15.91 10.88
C GLY A 744 30.42 16.71 11.06
N GLN A 745 30.43 17.95 10.57
CA GLN A 745 29.34 18.91 10.71
C GLN A 745 29.16 19.71 9.42
N PHE A 746 27.91 20.04 9.07
CA PHE A 746 27.62 20.87 7.88
C PHE A 746 28.06 22.32 8.07
N TYR A 747 27.92 22.85 9.28
CA TYR A 747 28.26 24.23 9.61
C TYR A 747 29.01 24.29 10.94
N LYS A 748 29.86 25.30 11.10
CA LYS A 748 30.64 25.57 12.31
C LYS A 748 30.34 26.99 12.84
N LYS A 749 30.83 27.30 14.04
CA LYS A 749 30.71 28.64 14.66
C LYS A 749 29.26 29.15 14.64
N ASP A 750 28.33 28.33 15.12
CA ASP A 750 26.88 28.63 15.18
C ASP A 750 26.27 29.02 13.82
N GLY A 751 26.72 28.37 12.73
CA GLY A 751 26.13 28.57 11.40
C GLY A 751 26.61 29.83 10.68
N THR A 752 27.75 30.39 11.07
CA THR A 752 28.36 31.56 10.39
C THR A 752 29.24 31.17 9.20
N SER A 753 29.68 29.91 9.13
CA SER A 753 30.47 29.35 8.03
C SER A 753 30.22 27.84 7.87
N SER A 754 30.54 27.32 6.69
CA SER A 754 30.49 25.90 6.38
C SER A 754 31.52 25.12 7.19
N GLY A 755 31.14 23.93 7.67
CA GLY A 755 32.04 22.94 8.29
C GLY A 755 32.61 21.93 7.28
N LEU A 756 32.24 22.09 6.00
CA LEU A 756 32.57 21.15 4.94
C LEU A 756 33.99 21.32 4.38
N ASP A 757 34.75 22.32 4.86
CA ASP A 757 36.19 22.51 4.61
C ASP A 757 37.09 21.72 5.59
N SER A 758 36.49 20.96 6.52
CA SER A 758 37.26 20.12 7.44
C SER A 758 37.87 18.91 6.75
N GLU A 759 39.02 18.44 7.24
CA GLU A 759 39.65 17.20 6.76
C GLU A 759 38.70 16.00 6.83
N THR A 760 37.87 15.92 7.89
CA THR A 760 36.81 14.93 7.98
C THR A 760 35.83 15.09 6.83
N ALA A 761 35.23 16.26 6.60
CA ALA A 761 34.24 16.44 5.54
C ALA A 761 34.80 16.13 4.14
N ILE A 762 36.03 16.54 3.85
CA ILE A 762 36.70 16.25 2.57
C ILE A 762 36.92 14.73 2.42
N LYS A 763 37.38 14.06 3.48
CA LYS A 763 37.57 12.60 3.50
C LYS A 763 36.25 11.86 3.28
N GLU A 764 35.18 12.26 3.96
CA GLU A 764 33.88 11.61 3.86
C GLU A 764 33.20 11.90 2.51
N PHE A 765 33.41 13.09 1.93
CA PHE A 765 33.01 13.39 0.56
C PHE A 765 33.77 12.52 -0.45
N LYS A 766 35.07 12.30 -0.25
CA LYS A 766 35.86 11.35 -1.05
C LYS A 766 35.34 9.92 -0.86
N GLN A 767 35.08 9.48 0.37
CA GLN A 767 34.54 8.14 0.62
C GLN A 767 33.20 7.93 -0.11
N TRP A 768 32.32 8.92 -0.05
CA TRP A 768 31.04 8.88 -0.76
C TRP A 768 31.23 8.79 -2.29
N THR A 769 32.09 9.63 -2.87
CA THR A 769 32.35 9.62 -4.32
C THR A 769 33.10 8.36 -4.78
N ASP A 770 33.96 7.77 -3.95
CA ASP A 770 34.70 6.53 -4.22
C ASP A 770 33.75 5.34 -4.48
N PHE A 771 32.55 5.29 -3.88
CA PHE A 771 31.54 4.26 -4.21
C PHE A 771 31.18 4.26 -5.70
N TYR A 772 31.13 5.44 -6.33
CA TYR A 772 30.80 5.57 -7.75
C TYR A 772 32.05 5.50 -8.63
N VAL A 773 33.14 6.14 -8.20
CA VAL A 773 34.37 6.22 -9.00
C VAL A 773 35.13 4.90 -8.99
N ASN A 774 35.29 4.26 -7.82
CA ASN A 774 36.09 3.05 -7.66
C ASN A 774 35.24 1.78 -7.66
N TYR A 775 34.12 1.79 -6.92
CA TYR A 775 33.24 0.62 -6.80
C TYR A 775 32.12 0.58 -7.84
N LYS A 776 32.02 1.58 -8.71
CA LYS A 776 31.12 1.61 -9.88
C LYS A 776 29.66 1.32 -9.54
N ILE A 777 29.18 1.71 -8.36
CA ILE A 777 27.74 1.63 -8.06
C ILE A 777 26.96 2.62 -8.96
N PRO A 778 25.70 2.34 -9.31
CA PRO A 778 24.93 3.21 -10.20
C PRO A 778 24.62 4.57 -9.56
N ILE A 779 24.81 5.65 -10.33
CA ILE A 779 24.52 7.03 -9.90
C ILE A 779 23.01 7.27 -9.77
N ALA A 780 22.22 6.80 -10.74
CA ALA A 780 20.77 6.90 -10.74
C ALA A 780 20.16 5.50 -10.85
N ALA A 781 19.27 5.18 -9.90
CA ALA A 781 18.60 3.90 -9.85
C ALA A 781 17.16 4.08 -9.36
N ASP A 782 16.21 3.50 -10.09
CA ASP A 782 14.90 3.20 -9.50
C ASP A 782 15.08 2.05 -8.50
N PHE A 783 15.30 2.43 -7.25
CA PHE A 783 15.56 1.47 -6.17
C PHE A 783 14.43 0.45 -6.06
N ALA A 784 13.17 0.87 -6.13
CA ALA A 784 12.03 -0.02 -5.97
C ALA A 784 12.02 -1.12 -7.05
N ASN A 785 12.22 -0.75 -8.31
CA ASN A 785 12.27 -1.70 -9.43
C ASN A 785 13.50 -2.62 -9.39
N ARG A 786 14.68 -2.08 -9.08
CA ARG A 786 15.91 -2.89 -9.01
C ARG A 786 15.93 -3.83 -7.80
N PHE A 787 15.33 -3.42 -6.69
CA PHE A 787 15.16 -4.25 -5.50
C PHE A 787 14.12 -5.36 -5.74
N ARG A 788 13.01 -5.04 -6.42
CA ARG A 788 11.98 -5.99 -6.85
C ARG A 788 12.55 -7.11 -7.73
N THR A 789 13.31 -6.76 -8.76
CA THR A 789 13.98 -7.72 -9.67
C THR A 789 15.14 -8.48 -9.03
N GLY A 790 15.69 -7.95 -7.93
CA GLY A 790 16.87 -8.52 -7.27
C GLY A 790 18.21 -8.12 -7.89
N GLU A 791 18.21 -7.22 -8.89
CA GLU A 791 19.45 -6.63 -9.45
C GLU A 791 20.21 -5.82 -8.41
N MET A 792 19.48 -5.13 -7.54
CA MET A 792 20.01 -4.41 -6.38
C MET A 792 19.46 -5.07 -5.11
N PRO A 793 20.00 -6.23 -4.69
CA PRO A 793 19.45 -7.00 -3.57
C PRO A 793 19.67 -6.33 -2.22
N ILE A 794 20.51 -5.29 -2.16
CA ILE A 794 20.81 -4.55 -0.94
C ILE A 794 21.03 -3.07 -1.25
N GLY A 795 20.51 -2.19 -0.40
CA GLY A 795 20.79 -0.77 -0.50
C GLY A 795 20.12 0.06 0.58
N ILE A 796 20.59 1.30 0.72
CA ILE A 796 20.09 2.23 1.72
C ILE A 796 19.08 3.18 1.05
N ALA A 797 17.90 3.29 1.65
CA ALA A 797 16.81 4.15 1.17
C ALA A 797 16.03 4.71 2.37
N ASP A 798 15.20 5.73 2.13
CA ASP A 798 14.30 6.27 3.15
C ASP A 798 13.35 5.18 3.67
N TYR A 799 13.07 5.16 4.98
CA TYR A 799 12.23 4.10 5.56
C TYR A 799 10.81 4.04 4.96
N THR A 800 10.30 5.13 4.41
CA THR A 800 9.00 5.16 3.71
C THR A 800 8.98 4.26 2.46
N MET A 801 10.14 3.86 1.93
CA MET A 801 10.27 2.85 0.88
C MET A 801 9.65 1.50 1.28
N TYR A 802 9.59 1.19 2.59
CA TYR A 802 8.88 0.02 3.11
C TYR A 802 7.41 -0.01 2.64
N ASN A 803 6.73 1.13 2.74
CA ASN A 803 5.31 1.27 2.37
C ASN A 803 5.13 1.06 0.86
N LYS A 804 6.02 1.62 0.05
CA LYS A 804 6.03 1.45 -1.40
C LYS A 804 6.24 -0.02 -1.78
N LEU A 805 7.29 -0.66 -1.27
CA LEU A 805 7.62 -2.06 -1.59
C LEU A 805 6.50 -3.04 -1.17
N SER A 806 5.86 -2.80 -0.03
CA SER A 806 4.77 -3.65 0.49
C SER A 806 3.55 -3.74 -0.44
N VAL A 807 3.34 -2.73 -1.30
CA VAL A 807 2.23 -2.69 -2.28
C VAL A 807 2.73 -2.91 -3.70
N PHE A 808 3.91 -2.37 -4.04
CA PHE A 808 4.48 -2.39 -5.38
C PHE A 808 5.06 -3.75 -5.80
N ALA A 809 5.47 -4.58 -4.84
CA ALA A 809 6.19 -5.84 -5.10
C ALA A 809 5.68 -6.99 -4.19
N PRO A 810 4.40 -7.39 -4.30
CA PRO A 810 3.83 -8.44 -3.44
C PRO A 810 4.49 -9.81 -3.64
N GLU A 811 5.04 -10.12 -4.81
CA GLU A 811 5.68 -11.41 -5.11
C GLU A 811 6.95 -11.67 -4.28
N ILE A 812 7.56 -10.59 -3.76
CA ILE A 812 8.72 -10.68 -2.86
C ILE A 812 8.32 -10.52 -1.38
N LYS A 813 7.01 -10.52 -1.05
CA LYS A 813 6.54 -10.45 0.34
C LYS A 813 7.20 -11.56 1.17
N GLY A 814 7.80 -11.18 2.30
CA GLY A 814 8.51 -12.10 3.19
C GLY A 814 9.93 -12.49 2.74
N LEU A 815 10.34 -12.17 1.50
CA LEU A 815 11.68 -12.44 0.96
C LEU A 815 12.69 -11.31 1.24
N TRP A 816 12.24 -10.18 1.76
CA TRP A 816 13.10 -9.05 2.11
C TRP A 816 12.88 -8.56 3.54
N GLU A 817 13.77 -7.70 4.00
CA GLU A 817 13.66 -7.01 5.27
C GLU A 817 14.42 -5.67 5.24
N PHE A 818 14.31 -4.88 6.30
CA PHE A 818 15.20 -3.74 6.54
C PHE A 818 15.87 -3.82 7.91
N ALA A 819 16.99 -3.14 8.06
CA ALA A 819 17.82 -3.07 9.26
C ALA A 819 18.39 -1.65 9.43
N PRO A 820 18.97 -1.31 10.60
CA PRO A 820 19.77 -0.11 10.73
C PRO A 820 20.90 -0.04 9.69
N VAL A 821 21.27 1.17 9.28
CA VAL A 821 22.36 1.39 8.31
C VAL A 821 23.69 0.85 8.84
N PRO A 822 24.62 0.42 7.96
CA PRO A 822 25.98 0.09 8.36
C PRO A 822 26.61 1.22 9.16
N GLY A 823 27.30 0.85 10.24
CA GLY A 823 27.91 1.79 11.18
C GLY A 823 29.42 1.85 11.06
N THR A 824 29.99 2.92 11.62
CA THR A 824 31.44 3.06 11.81
C THR A 824 31.83 2.52 13.18
N LYS A 825 32.85 1.66 13.26
CA LYS A 825 33.38 1.14 14.52
C LYS A 825 34.09 2.23 15.29
N LYS A 826 33.69 2.44 16.55
CA LYS A 826 34.43 3.28 17.50
C LYS A 826 35.59 2.51 18.13
N PRO A 827 36.58 3.21 18.72
CA PRO A 827 37.69 2.56 19.44
C PRO A 827 37.26 1.63 20.59
N ASP A 828 36.08 1.88 21.17
CA ASP A 828 35.49 1.06 22.25
C ASP A 828 34.74 -0.19 21.74
N GLY A 829 34.72 -0.42 20.43
CA GLY A 829 34.02 -1.54 19.79
C GLY A 829 32.54 -1.31 19.53
N SER A 830 31.96 -0.19 19.97
CA SER A 830 30.56 0.17 19.64
C SER A 830 30.42 0.64 18.20
N LEU A 831 29.23 0.48 17.62
CA LEU A 831 28.92 0.93 16.27
C LEU A 831 28.19 2.26 16.31
N ARG A 832 28.63 3.20 15.47
CA ARG A 832 27.98 4.49 15.26
C ARG A 832 27.23 4.48 13.94
N ARG A 833 25.91 4.65 13.97
CA ARG A 833 25.02 4.51 12.79
C ARG A 833 24.30 5.80 12.44
N ASP A 834 24.94 6.95 12.71
CA ASP A 834 24.32 8.25 12.52
C ASP A 834 23.83 8.46 11.08
N VAL A 835 22.64 9.04 10.93
CA VAL A 835 22.03 9.41 9.65
C VAL A 835 21.38 10.79 9.73
N GLY A 836 21.23 11.46 8.58
CA GLY A 836 20.51 12.74 8.49
C GLY A 836 18.99 12.57 8.59
N SER A 837 18.33 13.47 9.30
CA SER A 837 16.88 13.60 9.36
C SER A 837 16.35 14.43 8.19
N GLY A 838 15.33 13.92 7.51
CA GLY A 838 14.46 14.65 6.60
C GLY A 838 13.09 14.92 7.22
N GLY A 839 12.19 15.55 6.46
CA GLY A 839 10.81 15.79 6.86
C GLY A 839 10.23 17.12 6.40
N SER A 840 9.12 17.49 7.03
CA SER A 840 8.37 18.73 6.83
C SER A 840 7.85 19.23 8.18
N GLY A 841 7.49 20.51 8.23
CA GLY A 841 6.96 21.15 9.42
C GLY A 841 5.79 22.09 9.15
N VAL A 842 5.11 22.47 10.22
CA VAL A 842 4.08 23.49 10.22
C VAL A 842 4.67 24.82 10.71
N VAL A 843 4.42 25.90 9.97
CA VAL A 843 4.95 27.25 10.23
C VAL A 843 3.85 28.25 10.51
N MET A 844 4.15 29.27 11.32
CA MET A 844 3.30 30.44 11.53
C MET A 844 3.98 31.69 10.98
N PHE A 845 3.27 32.47 10.16
CA PHE A 845 3.79 33.71 9.62
C PHE A 845 3.74 34.84 10.65
N LYS A 846 4.71 35.75 10.61
CA LYS A 846 4.82 36.84 11.59
C LYS A 846 3.64 37.81 11.56
N ARG A 847 3.01 37.96 10.38
CA ARG A 847 1.89 38.89 10.13
C ARG A 847 0.54 38.36 10.63
N THR A 848 0.49 37.15 11.17
CA THR A 848 -0.70 36.57 11.77
C THR A 848 -1.30 37.50 12.81
N LYS A 849 -2.56 37.89 12.61
CA LYS A 849 -3.27 38.80 13.52
C LYS A 849 -3.69 38.10 14.82
N ASN A 850 -4.15 36.86 14.71
CA ASN A 850 -4.61 36.06 15.85
C ASN A 850 -3.62 34.91 16.14
N LYS A 851 -2.50 35.26 16.77
CA LYS A 851 -1.39 34.32 17.05
C LYS A 851 -1.79 33.19 17.98
N ASP A 852 -2.61 33.47 18.99
CA ASP A 852 -3.05 32.46 19.96
C ASP A 852 -3.96 31.42 19.29
N ALA A 853 -4.86 31.84 18.39
CA ALA A 853 -5.70 30.91 17.64
C ALA A 853 -4.89 30.07 16.65
N ALA A 854 -3.92 30.68 15.97
CA ALA A 854 -3.01 29.97 15.07
C ALA A 854 -2.12 28.97 15.84
N TRP A 855 -1.63 29.34 17.02
CA TRP A 855 -0.85 28.45 17.88
C TRP A 855 -1.68 27.24 18.33
N LYS A 856 -2.90 27.47 18.86
CA LYS A 856 -3.82 26.39 19.22
C LYS A 856 -4.09 25.43 18.07
N PHE A 857 -4.20 25.95 16.84
CA PHE A 857 -4.33 25.12 15.65
C PHE A 857 -3.08 24.27 15.40
N MET A 858 -1.88 24.83 15.49
CA MET A 858 -0.62 24.08 15.32
C MET A 858 -0.43 23.01 16.40
N GLU A 859 -0.77 23.31 17.65
CA GLU A 859 -0.74 22.36 18.76
C GLU A 859 -1.70 21.20 18.56
N TRP A 860 -2.92 21.50 18.12
CA TRP A 860 -3.93 20.51 17.77
C TRP A 860 -3.46 19.66 16.60
N TRP A 861 -3.01 20.30 15.52
CA TRP A 861 -2.60 19.60 14.30
C TRP A 861 -1.49 18.60 14.58
N THR A 862 -0.50 18.98 15.38
CA THR A 862 0.64 18.14 15.76
C THR A 862 0.41 17.26 17.00
N SER A 863 -0.80 17.26 17.55
CA SER A 863 -1.17 16.40 18.69
C SER A 863 -1.16 14.93 18.31
N LYS A 864 -0.96 14.06 19.31
CA LYS A 864 -0.96 12.60 19.13
C LYS A 864 -2.25 12.12 18.47
N GLU A 865 -3.39 12.55 19.00
CA GLU A 865 -4.71 12.11 18.56
C GLU A 865 -4.99 12.52 17.12
N THR A 866 -4.64 13.76 16.76
CA THR A 866 -4.86 14.29 15.41
C THR A 866 -3.93 13.65 14.40
N GLN A 867 -2.66 13.42 14.75
CA GLN A 867 -1.69 12.75 13.88
C GLN A 867 -2.02 11.26 13.66
N ILE A 868 -2.52 10.57 14.69
CA ILE A 868 -3.07 9.20 14.55
C ILE A 868 -4.29 9.21 13.63
N ALA A 869 -5.25 10.12 13.88
CA ALA A 869 -6.46 10.20 13.07
C ALA A 869 -6.14 10.52 11.61
N PHE A 870 -5.27 11.50 11.34
CA PHE A 870 -4.82 11.84 10.00
C PHE A 870 -4.10 10.65 9.33
N GLY A 871 -3.11 10.05 9.98
CA GLY A 871 -2.36 8.92 9.43
C GLY A 871 -3.26 7.71 9.12
N ARG A 872 -4.21 7.39 10.00
CA ARG A 872 -5.21 6.33 9.77
C ARG A 872 -6.14 6.66 8.61
N GLN A 873 -6.67 7.89 8.54
CA GLN A 873 -7.53 8.30 7.43
C GLN A 873 -6.80 8.27 6.08
N MET A 874 -5.51 8.62 6.06
CA MET A 874 -4.68 8.51 4.86
C MET A 874 -4.49 7.06 4.42
N GLU A 875 -4.15 6.16 5.35
CA GLU A 875 -4.02 4.73 5.07
C GLU A 875 -5.37 4.09 4.67
N ILE A 876 -6.48 4.53 5.28
CA ILE A 876 -7.84 4.12 4.94
C ILE A 876 -8.20 4.53 3.50
N ARG A 877 -7.87 5.76 3.10
CA ARG A 877 -8.28 6.32 1.80
C ARG A 877 -7.36 5.88 0.66
N MET A 878 -6.06 5.78 0.91
CA MET A 878 -5.03 5.58 -0.11
C MET A 878 -4.30 4.23 0.01
N GLY A 879 -4.67 3.40 0.99
CA GLY A 879 -4.05 2.11 1.27
C GLY A 879 -2.74 2.22 2.07
N SER A 880 -2.18 1.05 2.39
CA SER A 880 -0.96 0.92 3.22
C SER A 880 0.28 1.62 2.66
N SER A 881 0.33 1.88 1.34
CA SER A 881 1.41 2.67 0.72
C SER A 881 1.47 4.12 1.22
N ALA A 882 0.35 4.67 1.70
CA ALA A 882 0.21 6.05 2.16
C ALA A 882 0.40 6.23 3.67
N ARG A 883 0.96 5.22 4.36
CA ARG A 883 1.22 5.30 5.80
C ARG A 883 2.07 6.51 6.13
N TYR A 884 1.54 7.34 7.03
CA TYR A 884 2.03 8.68 7.27
C TYR A 884 3.27 8.72 8.20
N PRO A 885 4.41 9.29 7.79
CA PRO A 885 5.65 9.34 8.57
C PRO A 885 5.65 10.47 9.61
N THR A 886 4.69 10.47 10.54
CA THR A 886 4.53 11.55 11.53
C THR A 886 5.78 11.73 12.39
N ALA A 887 6.15 12.99 12.66
CA ALA A 887 7.24 13.34 13.58
C ALA A 887 6.86 13.20 15.06
N ASN A 888 5.57 13.10 15.38
CA ASN A 888 5.10 12.89 16.74
C ASN A 888 5.39 11.44 17.15
N MET A 889 6.29 11.26 18.12
CA MET A 889 6.82 9.93 18.47
C MET A 889 5.75 8.99 19.06
N GLU A 890 4.80 9.54 19.81
CA GLU A 890 3.69 8.76 20.36
C GLU A 890 2.70 8.34 19.29
N ALA A 891 2.41 9.24 18.34
CA ALA A 891 1.54 8.92 17.20
C ALA A 891 2.18 7.86 16.30
N LEU A 892 3.48 7.99 15.99
CA LEU A 892 4.21 7.03 15.17
C LEU A 892 4.14 5.61 15.77
N ALA A 893 4.26 5.49 17.10
CA ALA A 893 4.17 4.20 17.80
C ALA A 893 2.77 3.56 17.78
N ALA A 894 1.73 4.38 17.63
CA ALA A 894 0.33 3.97 17.58
C ALA A 894 -0.18 3.69 16.15
N LEU A 895 0.61 4.00 15.12
CA LEU A 895 0.33 3.66 13.73
C LEU A 895 0.57 2.16 13.44
N PRO A 896 -0.11 1.60 12.42
CA PRO A 896 -0.18 0.16 12.12
C PRO A 896 1.09 -0.46 11.51
N TRP A 897 2.23 -0.32 12.18
CA TRP A 897 3.47 -1.01 11.80
C TRP A 897 3.50 -2.45 12.35
N PRO A 898 4.00 -3.44 11.58
CA PRO A 898 4.36 -4.74 12.17
C PRO A 898 5.35 -4.53 13.32
N SER A 899 5.12 -5.20 14.45
CA SER A 899 5.82 -4.91 15.71
C SER A 899 7.34 -5.01 15.56
N ARG A 900 7.80 -6.09 14.89
CA ARG A 900 9.22 -6.33 14.61
C ARG A 900 9.86 -5.24 13.76
N ASP A 901 9.13 -4.74 12.77
CA ASP A 901 9.63 -3.72 11.85
C ASP A 901 9.70 -2.37 12.56
N PHE A 902 8.71 -2.03 13.38
CA PHE A 902 8.73 -0.84 14.21
C PHE A 902 9.89 -0.85 15.23
N ASP A 903 10.25 -2.01 15.79
CA ASP A 903 11.39 -2.14 16.69
C ASP A 903 12.72 -1.84 15.98
N ARG A 904 12.89 -2.29 14.73
CA ARG A 904 14.06 -1.95 13.92
C ARG A 904 14.11 -0.48 13.54
N LEU A 905 12.95 0.12 13.24
CA LEU A 905 12.87 1.57 13.02
C LEU A 905 13.28 2.33 14.28
N LYS A 906 12.77 1.95 15.46
CA LYS A 906 13.16 2.54 16.74
C LYS A 906 14.65 2.38 17.03
N GLU A 907 15.28 1.29 16.59
CA GLU A 907 16.74 1.12 16.70
C GLU A 907 17.49 2.16 15.86
N GLN A 908 17.11 2.35 14.59
CA GLN A 908 17.72 3.39 13.73
C GLN A 908 17.42 4.80 14.24
N MET A 909 16.22 5.07 14.77
CA MET A 909 15.81 6.39 15.29
C MET A 909 16.77 6.94 16.36
N LYS A 910 17.42 6.07 17.15
CA LYS A 910 18.42 6.46 18.16
C LYS A 910 19.66 7.15 17.56
N TRP A 911 19.87 6.99 16.26
CA TRP A 911 21.01 7.49 15.50
C TRP A 911 20.61 8.59 14.50
N VAL A 912 19.39 9.10 14.55
CA VAL A 912 18.97 10.15 13.63
C VAL A 912 19.47 11.49 14.15
N LYS A 913 20.09 12.29 13.27
CA LYS A 913 20.58 13.63 13.55
C LYS A 913 19.95 14.64 12.62
N GLY A 914 19.51 15.77 13.17
CA GLY A 914 19.00 16.87 12.36
C GLY A 914 20.11 17.51 11.54
N ILE A 915 19.74 18.03 10.36
CA ILE A 915 20.63 18.88 9.58
C ILE A 915 20.24 20.32 9.91
N PRO A 916 21.11 21.11 10.58
CA PRO A 916 20.81 22.50 10.90
C PRO A 916 20.62 23.32 9.63
N GLU A 917 19.76 24.33 9.68
CA GLU A 917 19.58 25.31 8.60
C GLU A 917 20.18 26.65 9.01
N VAL A 918 20.76 27.37 8.05
CA VAL A 918 21.43 28.67 8.28
C VAL A 918 21.02 29.68 7.20
N PRO A 919 21.11 31.00 7.45
CA PRO A 919 20.92 31.98 6.38
C PRO A 919 21.91 31.73 5.21
N GLY A 920 21.37 31.45 4.02
CA GLY A 920 22.17 31.05 2.85
C GLY A 920 22.35 29.53 2.67
N GLY A 921 21.89 28.72 3.64
CA GLY A 921 22.03 27.26 3.66
C GLY A 921 21.32 26.54 2.51
N TYR A 922 20.29 27.15 1.91
CA TYR A 922 19.57 26.64 0.75
C TYR A 922 20.46 26.33 -0.47
N LEU A 923 21.65 26.93 -0.57
CA LEU A 923 22.67 26.61 -1.60
C LEU A 923 23.61 25.46 -1.23
N THR A 924 23.69 25.05 0.04
CA THR A 924 24.63 24.03 0.52
C THR A 924 24.42 22.69 -0.18
N GLY A 925 23.20 22.14 -0.14
CA GLY A 925 22.92 20.86 -0.78
C GLY A 925 23.11 20.89 -2.30
N ARG A 926 22.77 22.01 -2.95
CA ARG A 926 23.01 22.21 -4.38
C ARG A 926 24.49 22.21 -4.74
N ASN A 927 25.31 22.90 -3.98
CA ASN A 927 26.75 22.96 -4.23
C ASN A 927 27.45 21.63 -3.91
N ILE A 928 26.97 20.88 -2.91
CA ILE A 928 27.40 19.49 -2.67
C ILE A 928 27.06 18.59 -3.88
N ASP A 929 25.85 18.71 -4.43
CA ASP A 929 25.45 17.92 -5.62
C ASP A 929 26.28 18.29 -6.86
N ASN A 930 26.54 19.59 -7.07
CA ASN A 930 27.44 20.04 -8.12
C ASN A 930 28.86 19.50 -7.95
N ALA A 931 29.40 19.52 -6.72
CA ALA A 931 30.69 18.95 -6.40
C ALA A 931 30.73 17.45 -6.72
N PHE A 932 29.71 16.71 -6.27
CA PHE A 932 29.56 15.30 -6.56
C PHE A 932 29.57 15.02 -8.06
N ARG A 933 28.81 15.77 -8.87
CA ARG A 933 28.77 15.62 -10.34
C ARG A 933 30.14 15.86 -10.97
N ARG A 934 30.88 16.89 -10.54
CA ARG A 934 32.23 17.15 -11.06
C ARG A 934 33.19 16.00 -10.79
N VAL A 935 33.18 15.45 -9.57
CA VAL A 935 34.06 14.32 -9.23
C VAL A 935 33.62 13.03 -9.94
N VAL A 936 32.35 12.67 -9.84
CA VAL A 936 31.87 11.35 -10.27
C VAL A 936 31.68 11.27 -11.79
N VAL A 937 31.24 12.36 -12.43
CA VAL A 937 30.97 12.39 -13.88
C VAL A 937 32.13 12.98 -14.66
N GLN A 938 32.76 14.06 -14.17
CA GLN A 938 33.83 14.76 -14.90
C GLN A 938 35.24 14.27 -14.51
N GLY A 939 35.38 13.52 -13.41
CA GLY A 939 36.67 12.98 -12.97
C GLY A 939 37.57 13.99 -12.27
N ASP A 940 37.00 15.09 -11.76
CA ASP A 940 37.76 16.11 -11.04
C ASP A 940 38.24 15.58 -9.66
N ASP A 941 39.31 16.19 -9.13
CA ASP A 941 39.80 15.85 -7.80
C ASP A 941 38.77 16.23 -6.71
N ALA A 942 38.52 15.29 -5.79
CA ALA A 942 37.48 15.45 -4.77
C ALA A 942 37.78 16.59 -3.79
N ARG A 943 39.04 16.79 -3.42
CA ARG A 943 39.44 17.83 -2.48
C ARG A 943 39.34 19.20 -3.14
N GLU A 944 39.97 19.39 -4.30
CA GLU A 944 39.95 20.68 -5.00
C GLU A 944 38.53 21.11 -5.36
N THR A 945 37.69 20.16 -5.79
CA THR A 945 36.28 20.42 -6.13
C THR A 945 35.47 20.81 -4.90
N MET A 946 35.64 20.09 -3.79
CA MET A 946 34.93 20.40 -2.55
C MET A 946 35.35 21.78 -2.03
N ASP A 947 36.66 22.05 -1.97
CA ASP A 947 37.20 23.35 -1.55
C ASP A 947 36.65 24.51 -2.40
N TYR A 948 36.52 24.30 -3.71
CA TYR A 948 35.93 25.27 -4.63
C TYR A 948 34.46 25.56 -4.28
N TYR A 949 33.63 24.53 -4.13
CA TYR A 949 32.20 24.72 -3.83
C TYR A 949 31.93 25.20 -2.39
N VAL A 950 32.78 24.85 -1.43
CA VAL A 950 32.69 25.37 -0.06
C VAL A 950 32.89 26.89 -0.02
N ARG A 951 33.72 27.46 -0.92
CA ARG A 951 33.83 28.92 -1.07
C ARG A 951 32.50 29.54 -1.48
N TYR A 952 31.80 28.98 -2.47
CA TYR A 952 30.47 29.47 -2.87
C TYR A 952 29.44 29.37 -1.75
N ILE A 953 29.49 28.30 -0.95
CA ILE A 953 28.62 28.15 0.22
C ILE A 953 28.91 29.25 1.24
N ASN A 954 30.19 29.49 1.56
CA ASN A 954 30.59 30.54 2.51
C ASN A 954 30.27 31.95 1.98
N ASP A 955 30.49 32.22 0.69
CA ASP A 955 30.19 33.51 0.07
C ASP A 955 28.69 33.82 0.15
N GLU A 956 27.82 32.84 -0.10
CA GLU A 956 26.37 33.00 0.03
C GLU A 956 25.95 33.20 1.50
N ILE A 957 26.50 32.40 2.42
CA ILE A 957 26.22 32.56 3.86
C ILE A 957 26.64 33.98 4.31
N ALA A 958 27.84 34.43 3.95
CA ALA A 958 28.33 35.75 4.29
C ALA A 958 27.46 36.86 3.65
N LEU A 959 27.08 36.71 2.38
CA LEU A 959 26.21 37.63 1.67
C LEU A 959 24.85 37.76 2.37
N LYS A 960 24.19 36.64 2.71
CA LYS A 960 22.87 36.64 3.35
C LYS A 960 22.93 37.15 4.78
N ARG A 961 23.96 36.78 5.53
CA ARG A 961 24.16 37.31 6.89
C ARG A 961 24.41 38.81 6.86
N LYS A 962 25.17 39.33 5.88
CA LYS A 962 25.32 40.77 5.65
C LYS A 962 23.99 41.44 5.24
N GLU A 963 23.22 40.84 4.34
CA GLU A 963 21.90 41.32 3.91
C GLU A 963 20.94 41.45 5.10
N PHE A 964 21.01 40.52 6.06
CA PHE A 964 20.13 40.47 7.23
C PHE A 964 20.72 41.10 8.50
N ASN A 965 21.86 41.82 8.39
CA ASN A 965 22.57 42.44 9.53
C ASN A 965 22.93 41.48 10.68
N LEU A 966 23.32 40.25 10.33
CA LEU A 966 23.80 39.22 11.26
C LEU A 966 25.35 39.20 11.32
N PRO A 967 25.97 38.72 12.42
CA PRO A 967 27.42 38.54 12.49
C PRO A 967 27.92 37.61 11.37
N TYR A 968 28.97 37.95 10.64
CA TYR A 968 29.50 37.14 9.53
C TYR A 968 31.04 37.12 9.52
N GLU A 969 31.62 36.08 8.90
CA GLU A 969 33.08 36.00 8.71
C GLU A 969 33.47 36.83 7.48
N LYS A 970 34.52 37.64 7.62
CA LYS A 970 35.05 38.48 6.53
C LYS A 970 35.98 37.72 5.61
#